data_AF-A0AAP7L0V8-F1
#
_entry.id   AF-A0AAP7L0V8-F1
#
_cell.length_a   1.000
_cell.length_b   1.000
_cell.length_c   1.000
_cell.angle_alpha   90.00
_cell.angle_beta   90.00
_cell.angle_gamma   90.00
#
_symmetry.space_group_name_H-M   'P 1'
#
loop_
_entity.id
_entity.type
_entity.pdbx_description
1 polymer ?
#
loop_
_entity_poly.entity_id
_entity_poly.type
_entity_poly.pdbx_seq_one_letter_code
_entity_poly.pdbx_strand_id
1 'polypeptide(L)'
;MSTQVPGPQLRSLAALLAGTEASSTLAGFHGEDQAALLARLDDGQLASLLPMALGCDGLPLTDSARQWAHRILDADAQRQPRLTVAICAAALLRLSRRSTGTRSGALRPVDGVALLARCTEPGHERLQAPALALLQHCGLHAGASVEAGSDALSLLALARCAGADGSGTLASLLDACSAHPLLRDELRLVAHWPLQDLLRHARIAELYPTEADIDPAPADLQPLSEHDTYLQFAEQALQQAAQRLQAIHSGQAPYIADRAFSIAEAGVLWRATRAALECDAPWLRPLLAQVLPPVCVAPTAARTLPSQSVAVALAKAVNAMPTPEAIAALALARSQVRHAGIARKLDRHLAAAERRLAQRPQLLLRLPVIAAGRRSLASLARALEATFVLGGEWALQDWRDACQQPALATLLQGLVWQLADARGHWIDAMPVDGAEAFADAHGIVVALQGRNRLRLWHPARSQPHLRAAWRARLIEQRCRQPLRQVFREHYLDARGEPADTAAFNGLTLSVATLAGLARRQGWHGDDSGQLMLAKGPWRIGWQLSAPLSHGLAGEIRSGRVQFQRQHRDAWQPVQARELPAVVASELLRELDLLASTCACGGEGMPLPPARMVRLRGRTLEHLLAAHPQRDLMTFQRRHVQVGHYRLHLATARASLAGQTLALPDLPARPRRWLPYDDAVLAQLLGRIEQLAERVLTPPEAPIDETVGS
;
A
#
# COMPACT_ATOMS: atom_id res chain seq x y z
N MET A 1 17.37 -28.01 13.96
CA MET A 1 18.82 -28.21 13.78
C MET A 1 19.53 -26.92 14.16
N SER A 2 20.61 -27.04 14.93
CA SER A 2 21.24 -25.96 15.70
C SER A 2 21.63 -24.73 14.87
N THR A 3 21.09 -23.57 15.25
CA THR A 3 21.40 -22.23 14.75
C THR A 3 22.73 -21.74 15.31
N GLN A 4 23.85 -22.37 14.94
CA GLN A 4 25.18 -21.89 15.28
C GLN A 4 25.74 -20.95 14.20
N VAL A 5 26.25 -19.84 14.71
CA VAL A 5 26.84 -18.66 14.06
C VAL A 5 27.91 -19.01 13.01
N PRO A 6 27.93 -18.40 11.81
CA PRO A 6 28.93 -18.63 10.76
C PRO A 6 30.25 -17.88 11.03
N GLY A 7 30.78 -17.95 12.26
CA GLY A 7 32.00 -17.24 12.66
C GLY A 7 33.26 -17.54 11.82
N PRO A 8 33.53 -18.81 11.43
CA PRO A 8 34.66 -19.13 10.56
C PRO A 8 34.46 -18.60 9.14
N GLN A 9 33.25 -18.76 8.59
CA GLN A 9 32.91 -18.32 7.24
C GLN A 9 32.95 -16.80 7.12
N LEU A 10 32.49 -16.06 8.14
CA LEU A 10 32.56 -14.61 8.19
C LEU A 10 34.01 -14.11 8.19
N ARG A 11 34.90 -14.75 8.94
CA ARG A 11 36.34 -14.43 8.95
C ARG A 11 37.00 -14.71 7.61
N SER A 12 36.70 -15.85 6.99
CA SER A 12 37.21 -16.18 5.64
C SER A 12 36.71 -15.21 4.57
N LEU A 13 35.45 -14.75 4.68
CA LEU A 13 34.90 -13.76 3.77
C LEU A 13 35.57 -12.38 3.95
N ALA A 14 35.80 -11.97 5.21
CA ALA A 14 36.55 -10.76 5.53
C ALA A 14 38.00 -10.81 4.99
N ALA A 15 38.69 -11.93 5.17
CA ALA A 15 40.06 -12.14 4.67
C ALA A 15 40.12 -12.14 3.13
N LEU A 16 39.12 -12.74 2.47
CA LEU A 16 38.98 -12.71 1.01
C LEU A 16 38.84 -11.28 0.49
N LEU A 17 37.98 -10.47 1.12
CA LEU A 17 37.76 -9.07 0.74
C LEU A 17 38.98 -8.18 1.04
N ALA A 18 39.76 -8.52 2.07
CA ALA A 18 41.00 -7.83 2.42
C ALA A 18 42.20 -8.22 1.53
N GLY A 19 42.06 -9.27 0.70
CA GLY A 19 43.13 -9.78 -0.15
C GLY A 19 44.25 -10.49 0.63
N THR A 20 43.98 -10.96 1.86
CA THR A 20 44.99 -11.52 2.76
C THR A 20 45.11 -13.04 2.74
N GLU A 21 44.22 -13.75 2.03
CA GLU A 21 44.26 -15.22 1.91
C GLU A 21 44.33 -15.68 0.45
N ALA A 22 45.20 -16.66 0.18
CA ALA A 22 45.19 -17.46 -1.03
C ALA A 22 44.52 -18.81 -0.72
N SER A 23 43.33 -19.04 -1.28
CA SER A 23 42.50 -20.26 -1.15
C SER A 23 41.54 -20.31 0.05
N SER A 24 40.39 -19.63 -0.07
CA SER A 24 39.20 -19.88 0.75
C SER A 24 38.20 -20.75 -0.02
N THR A 25 37.53 -21.69 0.66
CA THR A 25 36.44 -22.50 0.05
C THR A 25 35.28 -21.63 -0.46
N LEU A 26 35.13 -20.42 0.07
CA LEU A 26 34.16 -19.42 -0.35
C LEU A 26 34.50 -18.78 -1.70
N ALA A 27 35.73 -18.93 -2.21
CA ALA A 27 36.11 -18.41 -3.52
C ALA A 27 35.34 -19.07 -4.67
N GLY A 28 34.92 -20.32 -4.50
CA GLY A 28 34.11 -21.08 -5.47
C GLY A 28 32.59 -20.95 -5.30
N PHE A 29 32.12 -20.17 -4.31
CA PHE A 29 30.68 -19.93 -4.14
C PHE A 29 30.21 -18.95 -5.21
N HIS A 30 29.15 -19.29 -5.92
CA HIS A 30 28.54 -18.44 -6.95
C HIS A 30 27.02 -18.44 -6.83
N GLY A 31 26.37 -17.35 -7.25
CA GLY A 31 24.91 -17.30 -7.36
C GLY A 31 24.17 -17.61 -6.06
N GLU A 32 23.44 -18.72 -6.03
CA GLU A 32 22.59 -19.14 -4.91
C GLU A 32 23.38 -19.43 -3.62
N ASP A 33 24.60 -19.96 -3.72
CA ASP A 33 25.42 -20.24 -2.54
C ASP A 33 25.79 -18.96 -1.77
N GLN A 34 26.07 -17.88 -2.52
CA GLN A 34 26.35 -16.57 -1.95
C GLN A 34 25.08 -15.99 -1.30
N ALA A 35 23.94 -16.09 -1.99
CA ALA A 35 22.66 -15.61 -1.49
C ALA A 35 22.22 -16.35 -0.21
N ALA A 36 22.37 -17.68 -0.19
CA ALA A 36 22.03 -18.51 0.96
C ALA A 36 22.92 -18.21 2.17
N LEU A 37 24.22 -17.94 1.97
CA LEU A 37 25.10 -17.54 3.06
C LEU A 37 24.73 -16.14 3.61
N LEU A 38 24.51 -15.15 2.74
CA LEU A 38 24.14 -13.80 3.15
C LEU A 38 22.79 -13.75 3.86
N ALA A 39 21.83 -14.58 3.44
CA ALA A 39 20.52 -14.71 4.09
C ALA A 39 20.62 -15.25 5.52
N ARG A 40 21.69 -15.97 5.86
CA ARG A 40 21.94 -16.51 7.21
C ARG A 40 22.67 -15.54 8.13
N LEU A 41 23.27 -14.47 7.59
CA LEU A 41 23.94 -13.46 8.41
C LEU A 41 22.91 -12.59 9.13
N ASP A 42 23.15 -12.30 10.41
CA ASP A 42 22.41 -11.24 11.09
C ASP A 42 22.87 -9.84 10.61
N ASP A 43 22.10 -8.81 10.96
CA ASP A 43 22.36 -7.43 10.52
C ASP A 43 23.73 -6.90 11.01
N GLY A 44 24.18 -7.33 12.20
CA GLY A 44 25.47 -6.92 12.75
C GLY A 44 26.65 -7.56 12.01
N GLN A 45 26.51 -8.84 11.66
CA GLN A 45 27.48 -9.58 10.86
C GLN A 45 27.59 -8.99 9.45
N LEU A 46 26.45 -8.70 8.81
CA LEU A 46 26.43 -8.05 7.50
C LEU A 46 27.09 -6.66 7.55
N ALA A 47 26.73 -5.84 8.54
CA ALA A 47 27.32 -4.51 8.73
C ALA A 47 28.84 -4.57 8.91
N SER A 48 29.37 -5.59 9.57
CA SER A 48 30.82 -5.75 9.79
C SER A 48 31.61 -5.94 8.48
N LEU A 49 30.97 -6.44 7.42
CA LEU A 49 31.60 -6.67 6.12
C LEU A 49 31.65 -5.42 5.22
N LEU A 50 30.79 -4.43 5.50
CA LEU A 50 30.59 -3.27 4.64
C LEU A 50 31.87 -2.47 4.35
N PRO A 51 32.73 -2.12 5.34
CA PRO A 51 33.96 -1.38 5.05
C PRO A 51 34.92 -2.14 4.14
N MET A 52 34.95 -3.47 4.22
CA MET A 52 35.81 -4.30 3.39
C MET A 52 35.27 -4.36 1.96
N ALA A 53 33.96 -4.54 1.78
CA ALA A 53 33.31 -4.52 0.48
C ALA A 53 33.49 -3.15 -0.24
N LEU A 54 33.36 -2.04 0.48
CA LEU A 54 33.62 -0.69 -0.05
C LEU A 54 35.09 -0.47 -0.42
N GLY A 55 36.01 -1.19 0.23
CA GLY A 55 37.45 -1.09 0.02
C GLY A 55 37.98 -1.93 -1.15
N CYS A 56 37.13 -2.69 -1.85
CA CYS A 56 37.57 -3.55 -2.94
C CYS A 56 37.93 -2.78 -4.23
N ASP A 57 37.49 -1.54 -4.36
CA ASP A 57 37.88 -0.68 -5.48
C ASP A 57 39.32 -0.16 -5.31
N GLY A 58 40.22 -0.55 -6.21
CA GLY A 58 41.62 -0.11 -6.23
C GLY A 58 42.66 -1.12 -5.72
N LEU A 59 42.23 -2.30 -5.29
CA LEU A 59 43.11 -3.43 -4.97
C LEU A 59 43.19 -4.43 -6.14
N PRO A 60 44.34 -5.08 -6.39
CA PRO A 60 44.44 -6.19 -7.34
C PRO A 60 43.74 -7.43 -6.76
N LEU A 61 42.41 -7.48 -6.84
CA LEU A 61 41.58 -8.54 -6.28
C LEU A 61 41.18 -9.60 -7.32
N THR A 62 40.89 -10.80 -6.83
CA THR A 62 40.29 -11.88 -7.64
C THR A 62 38.86 -11.53 -8.06
N ASP A 63 38.38 -12.13 -9.15
CA ASP A 63 36.98 -11.97 -9.62
C ASP A 63 35.96 -12.39 -8.56
N SER A 64 36.29 -13.40 -7.75
CA SER A 64 35.45 -13.88 -6.66
C SER A 64 35.29 -12.83 -5.56
N ALA A 65 36.36 -12.16 -5.14
CA ALA A 65 36.29 -11.09 -4.13
C ALA A 65 35.42 -9.91 -4.62
N ARG A 66 35.50 -9.56 -5.91
CA ARG A 66 34.65 -8.53 -6.53
C ARG A 66 33.17 -8.94 -6.55
N GLN A 67 32.87 -10.20 -6.88
CA GLN A 67 31.50 -10.72 -6.83
C GLN A 67 30.92 -10.68 -5.41
N TRP A 68 31.70 -11.11 -4.41
CA TRP A 68 31.30 -11.04 -3.02
C TRP A 68 31.06 -9.60 -2.55
N ALA A 69 31.96 -8.67 -2.88
CA ALA A 69 31.78 -7.25 -2.55
C ALA A 69 30.47 -6.70 -3.12
N HIS A 70 30.16 -6.98 -4.39
CA HIS A 70 28.90 -6.56 -5.01
C HIS A 70 27.68 -7.12 -4.29
N ARG A 71 27.67 -8.43 -3.98
CA ARG A 71 26.55 -9.08 -3.28
C ARG A 71 26.36 -8.56 -1.86
N ILE A 72 27.45 -8.24 -1.16
CA ILE A 72 27.39 -7.64 0.17
C ILE A 72 26.81 -6.24 0.08
N LEU A 73 27.22 -5.43 -0.90
CA LEU A 73 26.66 -4.10 -1.12
C LEU A 73 25.18 -4.17 -1.49
N ASP A 74 24.76 -5.13 -2.31
CA ASP A 74 23.34 -5.37 -2.62
C ASP A 74 22.54 -5.75 -1.36
N ALA A 75 23.07 -6.69 -0.57
CA ALA A 75 22.43 -7.12 0.67
C ALA A 75 22.36 -5.99 1.71
N ASP A 76 23.40 -5.17 1.80
CA ASP A 76 23.44 -3.97 2.66
C ASP A 76 22.44 -2.92 2.19
N ALA A 77 22.34 -2.68 0.87
CA ALA A 77 21.38 -1.76 0.28
C ALA A 77 19.93 -2.19 0.55
N GLN A 78 19.66 -3.50 0.53
CA GLN A 78 18.33 -4.07 0.81
C GLN A 78 17.98 -4.09 2.31
N ARG A 79 18.95 -4.43 3.18
CA ARG A 79 18.68 -4.62 4.62
C ARG A 79 18.88 -3.34 5.45
N GLN A 80 19.75 -2.43 4.99
CA GLN A 80 20.11 -1.17 5.66
C GLN A 80 20.41 -1.37 7.17
N PRO A 81 21.34 -2.27 7.55
CA PRO A 81 21.62 -2.55 8.95
C PRO A 81 22.15 -1.32 9.70
N ARG A 82 21.83 -1.23 11.00
CA ARG A 82 22.37 -0.19 11.90
C ARG A 82 23.89 -0.36 12.03
N LEU A 83 24.61 0.75 12.00
CA LEU A 83 26.06 0.77 12.06
C LEU A 83 26.53 1.20 13.45
N THR A 84 27.52 0.49 13.99
CA THR A 84 28.28 1.00 15.13
C THR A 84 29.16 2.16 14.66
N VAL A 85 29.57 3.02 15.59
CA VAL A 85 30.49 4.13 15.31
C VAL A 85 31.77 3.64 14.61
N ALA A 86 32.33 2.51 15.05
CA ALA A 86 33.55 1.95 14.47
C ALA A 86 33.37 1.49 13.02
N ILE A 87 32.27 0.79 12.73
CA ILE A 87 31.96 0.33 11.36
C ILE A 87 31.70 1.53 10.45
N CYS A 88 30.93 2.51 10.91
CA CYS A 88 30.61 3.71 10.14
C CYS A 88 31.88 4.53 9.83
N ALA A 89 32.75 4.75 10.82
CA ALA A 89 34.04 5.43 10.63
C ALA A 89 34.91 4.73 9.58
N ALA A 90 35.01 3.39 9.66
CA ALA A 90 35.78 2.61 8.70
C ALA A 90 35.19 2.68 7.27
N ALA A 91 33.87 2.63 7.14
CA ALA A 91 33.18 2.73 5.86
C ALA A 91 33.37 4.12 5.21
N LEU A 92 33.24 5.21 5.98
CA LEU A 92 33.47 6.57 5.49
C LEU A 92 34.90 6.79 4.98
N LEU A 93 35.90 6.28 5.71
CA LEU A 93 37.31 6.34 5.29
C LEU A 93 37.57 5.54 4.00
N ARG A 94 36.83 4.46 3.77
CA ARG A 94 36.95 3.66 2.55
C ARG A 94 36.33 4.39 1.36
N LEU A 95 35.17 5.01 1.56
CA LEU A 95 34.55 5.88 0.55
C LEU A 95 35.46 7.05 0.17
N SER A 96 36.06 7.75 1.14
CA SER A 96 36.88 8.93 0.86
C SER A 96 38.18 8.63 0.08
N ARG A 97 38.58 7.36 -0.01
CA ARG A 97 39.78 6.88 -0.71
C ARG A 97 39.49 6.30 -2.10
N ARG A 98 38.23 6.28 -2.52
CA ARG A 98 37.83 5.70 -3.81
C ARG A 98 38.44 6.52 -4.96
N SER A 99 39.14 5.85 -5.87
CA SER A 99 39.74 6.52 -7.04
C SER A 99 38.67 7.07 -7.97
N THR A 100 38.81 8.31 -8.40
CA THR A 100 37.87 9.05 -9.28
C THR A 100 37.71 8.48 -10.70
N GLY A 101 38.34 7.33 -11.01
CA GLY A 101 38.52 6.81 -12.38
C GLY A 101 37.93 5.43 -12.68
N THR A 102 37.19 4.77 -11.79
CA THR A 102 36.52 3.50 -12.10
C THR A 102 35.12 3.72 -12.67
N ARG A 103 34.64 2.81 -13.55
CA ARG A 103 33.40 2.92 -14.35
C ARG A 103 32.08 3.01 -13.56
N SER A 104 32.12 3.08 -12.23
CA SER A 104 30.94 3.29 -11.37
C SER A 104 30.92 4.76 -10.95
N GLY A 105 29.75 5.40 -10.99
CA GLY A 105 29.59 6.87 -10.92
C GLY A 105 30.39 7.59 -9.82
N ALA A 106 30.68 8.87 -10.06
CA ALA A 106 31.41 9.72 -9.12
C ALA A 106 30.83 9.66 -7.70
N LEU A 107 31.70 9.53 -6.69
CA LEU A 107 31.32 9.52 -5.27
C LEU A 107 30.57 10.80 -4.92
N ARG A 108 29.37 10.68 -4.33
CA ARG A 108 28.54 11.82 -3.95
C ARG A 108 28.55 12.02 -2.43
N PRO A 109 28.39 13.27 -1.95
CA PRO A 109 28.26 13.54 -0.51
C PRO A 109 27.18 12.69 0.18
N VAL A 110 26.12 12.35 -0.55
CA VAL A 110 24.97 11.60 -0.02
C VAL A 110 25.31 10.16 0.36
N ASP A 111 26.31 9.54 -0.29
CA ASP A 111 26.76 8.19 0.04
C ASP A 111 27.29 8.13 1.50
N GLY A 112 27.99 9.18 1.93
CA GLY A 112 28.44 9.33 3.32
C GLY A 112 27.30 9.60 4.29
N VAL A 113 26.35 10.45 3.91
CA VAL A 113 25.16 10.75 4.71
C VAL A 113 24.31 9.49 4.94
N ALA A 114 24.17 8.63 3.93
CA ALA A 114 23.45 7.37 4.05
C ALA A 114 24.06 6.47 5.14
N LEU A 115 25.39 6.39 5.23
CA LEU A 115 26.09 5.67 6.29
C LEU A 115 25.88 6.33 7.66
N LEU A 116 26.04 7.65 7.74
CA LEU A 116 25.88 8.41 9.00
C LEU A 116 24.46 8.31 9.56
N ALA A 117 23.44 8.34 8.71
CA ALA A 117 22.04 8.20 9.13
C ALA A 117 21.73 6.82 9.76
N ARG A 118 22.51 5.80 9.41
CA ARG A 118 22.42 4.44 9.97
C ARG A 118 23.28 4.26 11.21
N CYS A 119 24.19 5.19 11.48
CA CYS A 119 25.05 5.16 12.66
C CYS A 119 24.21 5.29 13.94
N THR A 120 24.60 4.52 14.95
CA THR A 120 24.03 4.55 16.30
C THR A 120 24.25 5.90 16.98
N GLU A 121 25.42 6.51 16.77
CA GLU A 121 25.82 7.79 17.35
C GLU A 121 26.54 8.67 16.31
N PRO A 122 25.80 9.34 15.40
CA PRO A 122 26.41 10.11 14.30
C PRO A 122 27.22 11.34 14.76
N GLY A 123 27.07 11.77 16.01
CA GLY A 123 27.83 12.89 16.59
C GLY A 123 29.13 12.48 17.32
N HIS A 124 29.49 11.20 17.32
CA HIS A 124 30.66 10.72 18.06
C HIS A 124 31.97 11.24 17.43
N GLU A 125 32.92 11.68 18.27
CA GLU A 125 34.24 12.22 17.87
C GLU A 125 35.02 11.34 16.85
N ARG A 126 34.87 10.01 16.90
CA ARG A 126 35.55 9.07 15.98
C ARG A 126 35.12 9.22 14.53
N LEU A 127 33.99 9.87 14.27
CA LEU A 127 33.46 10.12 12.94
C LEU A 127 33.95 11.44 12.34
N GLN A 128 34.54 12.34 13.14
CA GLN A 128 34.95 13.68 12.69
C GLN A 128 35.98 13.62 11.57
N ALA A 129 37.11 12.92 11.79
CA ALA A 129 38.16 12.81 10.77
C ALA A 129 37.72 12.05 9.49
N PRO A 130 37.00 10.91 9.58
CA PRO A 130 36.40 10.27 8.41
C PRO A 130 35.41 11.17 7.63
N ALA A 131 34.54 11.90 8.34
CA ALA A 131 33.59 12.81 7.72
C ALA A 131 34.29 14.00 7.05
N LEU A 132 35.34 14.54 7.68
CA LEU A 132 36.18 15.59 7.11
C LEU A 132 36.90 15.13 5.83
N ALA A 133 37.47 13.92 5.85
CA ALA A 133 38.15 13.37 4.68
C ALA A 133 37.18 13.20 3.50
N LEU A 134 35.96 12.73 3.77
CA LEU A 134 34.93 12.63 2.74
C LEU A 134 34.43 14.00 2.27
N LEU A 135 34.26 14.95 3.19
CA LEU A 135 33.90 16.33 2.87
C LEU A 135 34.96 17.01 1.98
N GLN A 136 36.24 16.77 2.23
CA GLN A 136 37.33 17.30 1.39
C GLN A 136 37.38 16.62 0.02
N HIS A 137 37.10 15.31 -0.03
CA HIS A 137 37.02 14.57 -1.30
C HIS A 137 35.87 15.09 -2.17
N CYS A 138 34.67 15.20 -1.60
CA CYS A 138 33.44 15.59 -2.30
C CYS A 138 33.17 17.11 -2.33
N GLY A 139 33.98 17.91 -1.63
CA GLY A 139 33.70 19.32 -1.33
C GLY A 139 33.56 20.21 -2.56
N LEU A 140 33.28 21.50 -2.32
CA LEU A 140 33.14 22.51 -3.37
C LEU A 140 34.48 22.70 -4.10
N HIS A 141 34.75 21.88 -5.11
CA HIS A 141 35.83 22.12 -6.05
C HIS A 141 35.48 23.34 -6.90
N ALA A 142 36.46 24.17 -7.26
CA ALA A 142 36.25 25.32 -8.12
C ALA A 142 35.58 24.89 -9.44
N GLY A 143 34.29 25.20 -9.61
CA GLY A 143 33.48 24.80 -10.77
C GLY A 143 32.38 23.78 -10.48
N ALA A 144 32.27 23.22 -9.28
CA ALA A 144 31.15 22.36 -8.90
C ALA A 144 29.87 23.19 -8.71
N SER A 145 28.88 23.01 -9.59
CA SER A 145 27.58 23.64 -9.41
C SER A 145 26.78 22.90 -8.33
N VAL A 146 26.08 23.66 -7.48
CA VAL A 146 25.12 23.13 -6.51
C VAL A 146 23.82 22.71 -7.23
N GLU A 147 23.95 22.12 -8.43
CA GLU A 147 22.84 21.86 -9.35
C GLU A 147 21.79 20.93 -8.75
N ALA A 148 22.20 20.04 -7.84
CA ALA A 148 21.31 19.22 -7.03
C ALA A 148 21.32 19.74 -5.58
N GLY A 149 20.27 20.46 -5.15
CA GLY A 149 20.15 20.94 -3.76
C GLY A 149 20.25 19.85 -2.67
N SER A 150 20.18 18.56 -3.03
CA SER A 150 20.50 17.42 -2.15
C SER A 150 21.97 17.40 -1.70
N ASP A 151 22.88 17.84 -2.56
CA ASP A 151 24.31 17.78 -2.29
C ASP A 151 24.70 18.88 -1.30
N ALA A 152 24.06 20.05 -1.35
CA ALA A 152 24.24 21.11 -0.35
C ALA A 152 23.86 20.66 1.06
N LEU A 153 22.70 20.02 1.21
CA LEU A 153 22.25 19.48 2.49
C LEU A 153 23.19 18.37 2.98
N SER A 154 23.67 17.53 2.07
CA SER A 154 24.60 16.45 2.41
C SER A 154 25.98 16.97 2.83
N LEU A 155 26.51 17.98 2.13
CA LEU A 155 27.76 18.66 2.50
C LEU A 155 27.64 19.35 3.85
N LEU A 156 26.50 20.01 4.13
CA LEU A 156 26.24 20.61 5.44
C LEU A 156 26.19 19.55 6.55
N ALA A 157 25.57 18.39 6.30
CA ALA A 157 25.51 17.29 7.26
C ALA A 157 26.90 16.68 7.54
N LEU A 158 27.71 16.47 6.49
CA LEU A 158 29.10 16.02 6.63
C LEU A 158 29.95 17.03 7.40
N ALA A 159 29.80 18.33 7.11
CA ALA A 159 30.49 19.40 7.82
C ALA A 159 30.12 19.46 9.31
N ARG A 160 28.82 19.31 9.63
CA ARG A 160 28.35 19.20 11.02
C ARG A 160 28.92 17.98 11.75
N CYS A 161 29.12 16.87 11.04
CA CYS A 161 29.75 15.67 11.59
C CYS A 161 31.28 15.85 11.76
N ALA A 162 31.92 16.64 10.89
CA ALA A 162 33.36 16.95 10.95
C ALA A 162 33.74 17.91 12.09
N GLY A 163 32.76 18.55 12.75
CA GLY A 163 33.00 19.41 13.91
C GLY A 163 33.58 20.77 13.52
N ALA A 164 34.56 21.27 14.29
CA ALA A 164 35.13 22.61 14.11
C ALA A 164 35.73 22.83 12.72
N ASP A 165 36.36 21.80 12.16
CA ASP A 165 37.01 21.84 10.84
C ASP A 165 36.00 21.96 9.68
N GLY A 166 34.73 21.63 9.92
CA GLY A 166 33.63 21.81 8.96
C GLY A 166 32.90 23.16 9.08
N SER A 167 33.22 24.00 10.08
CA SER A 167 32.42 25.20 10.41
C SER A 167 32.32 26.22 9.26
N GLY A 168 33.36 26.33 8.42
CA GLY A 168 33.36 27.23 7.26
C GLY A 168 32.45 26.80 6.10
N THR A 169 32.05 25.53 6.05
CA THR A 169 31.28 24.98 4.91
C THR A 169 29.93 25.64 4.74
N LEU A 170 29.25 26.02 5.83
CA LEU A 170 27.95 26.70 5.72
C LEU A 170 28.09 28.04 4.98
N ALA A 171 29.09 28.84 5.34
CA ALA A 171 29.32 30.13 4.66
C ALA A 171 29.59 29.92 3.16
N SER A 172 30.47 28.98 2.81
CA SER A 172 30.76 28.64 1.42
C SER A 172 29.52 28.15 0.65
N LEU A 173 28.67 27.34 1.29
CA LEU A 173 27.41 26.88 0.68
C LEU A 173 26.42 28.04 0.48
N LEU A 174 26.29 28.95 1.45
CA LEU A 174 25.41 30.11 1.34
C LEU A 174 25.84 31.07 0.23
N ASP A 175 27.15 31.26 0.06
CA ASP A 175 27.71 32.08 -1.03
C ASP A 175 27.48 31.40 -2.39
N ALA A 176 27.74 30.10 -2.50
CA ALA A 176 27.49 29.30 -3.70
C ALA A 176 25.99 29.26 -4.08
N CYS A 177 25.10 29.32 -3.10
CA CYS A 177 23.64 29.34 -3.30
C CYS A 177 23.05 30.75 -3.41
N SER A 178 23.86 31.80 -3.60
CA SER A 178 23.38 33.19 -3.68
C SER A 178 22.32 33.42 -4.76
N ALA A 179 22.39 32.69 -5.88
CA ALA A 179 21.40 32.71 -6.97
C ALA A 179 20.17 31.82 -6.72
N HIS A 180 20.08 31.13 -5.58
CA HIS A 180 19.05 30.15 -5.25
C HIS A 180 18.44 30.48 -3.87
N PRO A 181 17.63 31.55 -3.77
CA PRO A 181 17.18 32.08 -2.49
C PRO A 181 16.43 31.05 -1.63
N LEU A 182 15.57 30.22 -2.23
CA LEU A 182 14.85 29.19 -1.48
C LEU A 182 15.78 28.14 -0.86
N LEU A 183 16.82 27.70 -1.58
CA LEU A 183 17.79 26.74 -1.07
C LEU A 183 18.66 27.38 0.03
N ARG A 184 19.09 28.62 -0.18
CA ARG A 184 19.87 29.37 0.80
C ARG A 184 19.12 29.53 2.12
N ASP A 185 17.83 29.82 2.06
CA ASP A 185 16.99 29.98 3.25
C ASP A 185 16.71 28.63 3.93
N GLU A 186 16.51 27.56 3.17
CA GLU A 186 16.43 26.20 3.72
C GLU A 186 17.72 25.81 4.46
N LEU A 187 18.89 26.07 3.87
CA LEU A 187 20.19 25.78 4.49
C LEU A 187 20.38 26.51 5.84
N ARG A 188 19.95 27.78 5.92
CA ARG A 188 20.00 28.56 7.18
C ARG A 188 19.11 27.95 8.25
N LEU A 189 17.91 27.51 7.87
CA LEU A 189 16.97 26.88 8.78
C LEU A 189 17.56 25.59 9.36
N VAL A 190 18.02 24.68 8.49
CA VAL A 190 18.43 23.33 8.90
C VAL A 190 19.83 23.27 9.52
N ALA A 191 20.67 24.31 9.34
CA ALA A 191 22.01 24.39 9.94
C ALA A 191 22.01 24.28 11.48
N HIS A 192 20.90 24.67 12.10
CA HIS A 192 20.71 24.69 13.55
C HIS A 192 19.99 23.45 14.08
N TRP A 193 19.54 22.54 13.19
CA TRP A 193 18.86 21.33 13.61
C TRP A 193 19.80 20.35 14.31
N PRO A 194 19.24 19.43 15.13
CA PRO A 194 19.97 18.25 15.56
C PRO A 194 20.58 17.51 14.37
N LEU A 195 21.82 17.03 14.49
CA LEU A 195 22.54 16.37 13.39
C LEU A 195 21.74 15.20 12.80
N GLN A 196 21.02 14.46 13.63
CA GLN A 196 20.22 13.33 13.17
C GLN A 196 19.06 13.78 12.25
N ASP A 197 18.41 14.89 12.56
CA ASP A 197 17.32 15.44 11.76
C ASP A 197 17.85 16.00 10.44
N LEU A 198 19.01 16.67 10.47
CA LEU A 198 19.70 17.14 9.27
C LEU A 198 20.11 15.98 8.34
N LEU A 199 20.65 14.89 8.90
CA LEU A 199 20.98 13.67 8.13
C LEU A 199 19.74 13.06 7.48
N ARG A 200 18.60 13.01 8.20
CA ARG A 200 17.32 12.55 7.64
C ARG A 200 16.84 13.46 6.52
N HIS A 201 16.91 14.78 6.71
CA HIS A 201 16.50 15.77 5.71
C HIS A 201 17.33 15.68 4.43
N ALA A 202 18.64 15.51 4.57
CA ALA A 202 19.55 15.31 3.44
C ALA A 202 19.23 14.02 2.65
N ARG A 203 18.88 12.92 3.34
CA ARG A 203 18.42 11.68 2.67
C ARG A 203 17.09 11.87 1.93
N ILE A 204 16.14 12.60 2.50
CA ILE A 204 14.87 12.89 1.83
C ILE A 204 15.12 13.71 0.56
N ALA A 205 16.05 14.68 0.61
CA ALA A 205 16.42 15.47 -0.57
C ALA A 205 16.96 14.63 -1.74
N GLU A 206 17.57 13.48 -1.48
CA GLU A 206 18.06 12.54 -2.49
C GLU A 206 16.93 11.83 -3.24
N LEU A 207 15.73 11.76 -2.69
CA LEU A 207 14.61 11.08 -3.36
C LEU A 207 14.09 11.89 -4.57
N TYR A 208 14.31 13.21 -4.59
CA TYR A 208 13.77 14.09 -5.61
C TYR A 208 14.10 13.67 -7.07
N PRO A 209 15.34 13.30 -7.44
CA PRO A 209 15.66 12.88 -8.82
C PRO A 209 14.95 11.57 -9.20
N THR A 210 14.78 10.63 -8.26
CA THR A 210 14.43 9.22 -8.49
C THR A 210 12.98 8.84 -8.16
N GLU A 211 12.21 9.70 -7.49
CA GLU A 211 10.85 9.38 -6.98
C GLU A 211 9.75 9.12 -8.03
N ALA A 212 10.12 9.07 -9.32
CA ALA A 212 9.24 8.50 -10.34
C ALA A 212 9.18 6.95 -10.28
N ASP A 213 10.21 6.30 -9.72
CA ASP A 213 10.42 4.85 -9.83
C ASP A 213 10.59 4.10 -8.49
N ILE A 214 10.61 4.81 -7.34
CA ILE A 214 10.71 4.19 -6.01
C ILE A 214 9.31 4.07 -5.40
N ASP A 215 8.85 2.83 -5.25
CA ASP A 215 7.60 2.45 -4.57
C ASP A 215 7.86 1.20 -3.72
N PRO A 216 7.67 1.24 -2.38
CA PRO A 216 7.34 2.40 -1.53
C PRO A 216 8.57 3.24 -1.14
N ALA A 217 8.34 4.46 -0.63
CA ALA A 217 9.41 5.23 0.03
C ALA A 217 9.97 4.43 1.23
N PRO A 218 11.28 4.50 1.53
CA PRO A 218 11.87 3.76 2.64
C PRO A 218 11.14 4.06 3.96
N ALA A 219 10.63 3.02 4.63
CA ALA A 219 9.80 3.17 5.83
C ALA A 219 10.56 3.73 7.05
N ASP A 220 11.87 3.95 6.94
CA ASP A 220 12.75 4.53 7.94
C ASP A 220 12.85 6.08 7.88
N LEU A 221 12.25 6.71 6.87
CA LEU A 221 12.20 8.17 6.78
C LEU A 221 10.95 8.70 7.53
N GLN A 222 11.16 9.21 8.74
CA GLN A 222 10.13 9.98 9.46
C GLN A 222 9.67 11.18 8.61
N PRO A 223 8.39 11.58 8.71
CA PRO A 223 7.86 12.67 7.90
C PRO A 223 8.54 14.01 8.25
N LEU A 224 8.83 14.81 7.23
CA LEU A 224 9.38 16.17 7.37
C LEU A 224 8.45 17.09 8.18
N SER A 225 7.17 16.72 8.26
CA SER A 225 6.14 17.44 9.01
C SER A 225 6.32 17.40 10.53
N GLU A 226 7.26 16.63 11.08
CA GLU A 226 7.53 16.61 12.53
C GLU A 226 8.14 17.94 13.05
N HIS A 227 8.70 18.78 12.16
CA HIS A 227 9.28 20.07 12.53
C HIS A 227 8.34 21.23 12.18
N ASP A 228 7.68 21.82 13.17
CA ASP A 228 6.80 23.00 12.98
C ASP A 228 7.52 24.16 12.26
N THR A 229 8.80 24.38 12.56
CA THR A 229 9.62 25.40 11.90
C THR A 229 9.84 25.11 10.40
N TYR A 230 9.90 23.82 10.02
CA TYR A 230 9.98 23.44 8.61
C TYR A 230 8.65 23.63 7.90
N LEU A 231 7.52 23.34 8.56
CA LEU A 231 6.20 23.60 7.98
C LEU A 231 5.96 25.11 7.75
N GLN A 232 6.39 25.97 8.69
CA GLN A 232 6.36 27.42 8.50
C GLN A 232 7.22 27.85 7.30
N PHE A 233 8.43 27.31 7.19
CA PHE A 233 9.29 27.55 6.03
C PHE A 233 8.66 27.05 4.72
N ALA A 234 8.05 25.87 4.73
CA ALA A 234 7.41 25.28 3.56
C ALA A 234 6.26 26.16 3.04
N GLU A 235 5.45 26.68 3.95
CA GLU A 235 4.40 27.65 3.61
C GLU A 235 4.99 28.91 2.98
N GLN A 236 6.01 29.50 3.61
CA GLN A 236 6.69 30.71 3.10
C GLN A 236 7.35 30.47 1.73
N ALA A 237 8.00 29.33 1.52
CA ALA A 237 8.65 28.99 0.25
C ALA A 237 7.61 28.87 -0.89
N LEU A 238 6.46 28.25 -0.62
CA LEU A 238 5.36 28.14 -1.58
C LEU A 238 4.68 29.50 -1.84
N GLN A 239 4.54 30.35 -0.82
CA GLN A 239 4.07 31.74 -0.98
C GLN A 239 5.02 32.56 -1.86
N GLN A 240 6.34 32.46 -1.64
CA GLN A 240 7.34 33.13 -2.48
C GLN A 240 7.30 32.63 -3.93
N ALA A 241 7.08 31.32 -4.14
CA ALA A 241 6.92 30.76 -5.47
C ALA A 241 5.65 31.29 -6.16
N ALA A 242 4.53 31.36 -5.44
CA ALA A 242 3.28 31.93 -5.95
C ALA A 242 3.45 33.40 -6.34
N GLN A 243 4.07 34.21 -5.48
CA GLN A 243 4.35 35.63 -5.74
C GLN A 243 5.25 35.81 -6.98
N ARG A 244 6.30 35.00 -7.12
CA ARG A 244 7.21 35.05 -8.28
C ARG A 244 6.45 34.73 -9.58
N LEU A 245 5.62 33.71 -9.58
CA LEU A 245 4.80 33.35 -10.75
C LEU A 245 3.75 34.42 -11.06
N GLN A 246 3.11 34.99 -10.05
CA GLN A 246 2.17 36.10 -10.22
C GLN A 246 2.85 37.33 -10.83
N ALA A 247 4.07 37.68 -10.39
CA ALA A 247 4.84 38.79 -10.98
C ALA A 247 5.16 38.54 -12.46
N ILE A 248 5.49 37.31 -12.84
CA ILE A 248 5.72 36.93 -14.26
C ILE A 248 4.42 37.05 -15.06
N HIS A 249 3.30 36.54 -14.54
CA HIS A 249 2.01 36.52 -15.23
C HIS A 249 1.33 37.89 -15.32
N SER A 250 1.60 38.78 -14.36
CA SER A 250 1.14 40.18 -14.38
C SER A 250 2.07 41.12 -15.17
N GLY A 251 3.20 40.62 -15.69
CA GLY A 251 4.17 41.42 -16.43
C GLY A 251 5.09 42.29 -15.57
N GLN A 252 5.04 42.16 -14.23
CA GLN A 252 5.95 42.84 -13.30
C GLN A 252 7.37 42.25 -13.34
N ALA A 253 7.52 40.99 -13.73
CA ALA A 253 8.80 40.32 -13.95
C ALA A 253 8.86 39.77 -15.39
N PRO A 254 10.04 39.79 -16.05
CA PRO A 254 10.16 39.30 -17.41
C PRO A 254 9.95 37.79 -17.48
N TYR A 255 9.16 37.36 -18.46
CA TYR A 255 9.01 35.94 -18.76
C TYR A 255 10.21 35.43 -19.56
N ILE A 256 10.96 34.48 -18.99
CA ILE A 256 12.00 33.72 -19.66
C ILE A 256 11.64 32.25 -19.54
N ALA A 257 11.52 31.55 -20.67
CA ALA A 257 11.14 30.15 -20.71
C ALA A 257 12.08 29.29 -19.87
N ASP A 258 11.51 28.48 -18.98
CA ASP A 258 12.20 27.51 -18.11
C ASP A 258 13.28 28.11 -17.19
N ARG A 259 13.16 29.40 -16.84
CA ARG A 259 14.14 30.14 -16.03
C ARG A 259 13.55 30.83 -14.80
N ALA A 260 12.27 30.61 -14.49
CA ALA A 260 11.66 31.19 -13.29
C ALA A 260 12.21 30.62 -11.97
N PHE A 261 12.73 29.39 -12.02
CA PHE A 261 13.31 28.68 -10.88
C PHE A 261 14.47 27.79 -11.32
N SER A 262 15.47 27.63 -10.45
CA SER A 262 16.55 26.66 -10.69
C SER A 262 16.13 25.23 -10.36
N ILE A 263 16.94 24.23 -10.76
CA ILE A 263 16.74 22.83 -10.38
C ILE A 263 16.85 22.67 -8.85
N ALA A 264 17.77 23.40 -8.23
CA ALA A 264 17.93 23.44 -6.78
C ALA A 264 16.68 23.96 -6.07
N GLU A 265 16.10 25.08 -6.52
CA GLU A 265 14.85 25.62 -5.97
C GLU A 265 13.67 24.66 -6.18
N ALA A 266 13.60 23.95 -7.30
CA ALA A 266 12.59 22.93 -7.53
C ALA A 266 12.67 21.77 -6.52
N GLY A 267 13.89 21.36 -6.13
CA GLY A 267 14.10 20.38 -5.07
C GLY A 267 13.59 20.85 -3.70
N VAL A 268 13.77 22.14 -3.38
CA VAL A 268 13.22 22.75 -2.15
C VAL A 268 11.69 22.74 -2.17
N LEU A 269 11.08 23.17 -3.29
CA LEU A 269 9.62 23.18 -3.44
C LEU A 269 9.02 21.78 -3.41
N TRP A 270 9.72 20.77 -3.93
CA TRP A 270 9.32 19.37 -3.78
C TRP A 270 9.28 18.95 -2.31
N ARG A 271 10.34 19.21 -1.52
CA ARG A 271 10.38 18.87 -0.08
C ARG A 271 9.32 19.63 0.71
N ALA A 272 9.17 20.94 0.48
CA ALA A 272 8.17 21.78 1.13
C ALA A 272 6.74 21.27 0.85
N THR A 273 6.43 20.96 -0.41
CA THR A 273 5.11 20.43 -0.80
C THR A 273 4.88 19.05 -0.21
N ARG A 274 5.89 18.17 -0.24
CA ARG A 274 5.79 16.84 0.36
C ARG A 274 5.54 16.90 1.86
N ALA A 275 6.27 17.73 2.60
CA ALA A 275 6.06 17.94 4.04
C ALA A 275 4.64 18.42 4.34
N ALA A 276 4.12 19.36 3.55
CA ALA A 276 2.76 19.86 3.69
C ALA A 276 1.69 18.80 3.36
N LEU A 277 1.95 17.91 2.39
CA LEU A 277 1.07 16.79 2.04
C LEU A 277 1.11 15.68 3.10
N GLU A 278 2.25 15.47 3.77
CA GLU A 278 2.42 14.50 4.87
C GLU A 278 1.49 14.80 6.04
N CYS A 279 1.32 16.07 6.41
CA CYS A 279 0.41 16.51 7.46
C CYS A 279 -0.94 17.04 6.95
N ASP A 280 -1.20 16.98 5.64
CA ASP A 280 -2.38 17.56 4.99
C ASP A 280 -2.66 19.01 5.41
N ALA A 281 -1.64 19.86 5.28
CA ALA A 281 -1.71 21.25 5.74
C ALA A 281 -2.86 22.04 5.05
N PRO A 282 -3.71 22.75 5.81
CA PRO A 282 -4.89 23.42 5.25
C PRO A 282 -4.53 24.56 4.29
N TRP A 283 -3.42 25.25 4.53
CA TRP A 283 -2.90 26.33 3.69
C TRP A 283 -2.37 25.84 2.33
N LEU A 284 -2.10 24.54 2.17
CA LEU A 284 -1.49 24.02 0.96
C LEU A 284 -2.45 24.09 -0.24
N ARG A 285 -3.74 23.85 -0.02
CA ARG A 285 -4.76 23.82 -1.09
C ARG A 285 -4.81 25.13 -1.88
N PRO A 286 -5.00 26.31 -1.26
CA PRO A 286 -5.01 27.58 -2.00
C PRO A 286 -3.64 27.87 -2.64
N LEU A 287 -2.52 27.51 -2.02
CA LEU A 287 -1.20 27.73 -2.60
C LEU A 287 -0.94 26.84 -3.83
N LEU A 288 -1.32 25.57 -3.81
CA LEU A 288 -1.21 24.69 -4.98
C LEU A 288 -2.02 25.24 -6.16
N ALA A 289 -3.23 25.77 -5.91
CA ALA A 289 -4.02 26.41 -6.95
C ALA A 289 -3.35 27.68 -7.54
N GLN A 290 -2.54 28.38 -6.74
CA GLN A 290 -1.79 29.57 -7.16
C GLN A 290 -0.43 29.26 -7.82
N VAL A 291 0.14 28.07 -7.61
CA VAL A 291 1.47 27.70 -8.12
C VAL A 291 1.39 26.74 -9.31
N LEU A 292 0.60 25.66 -9.21
CA LEU A 292 0.61 24.57 -10.21
C LEU A 292 0.15 25.01 -11.61
N PRO A 293 -0.99 25.71 -11.78
CA PRO A 293 -1.38 26.19 -13.11
C PRO A 293 -0.37 27.18 -13.72
N PRO A 294 0.01 28.31 -13.07
CA PRO A 294 0.86 29.30 -13.71
C PRO A 294 2.30 28.83 -13.94
N VAL A 295 2.82 27.85 -13.19
CA VAL A 295 4.15 27.28 -13.48
C VAL A 295 4.14 26.41 -14.75
N CYS A 296 2.97 25.92 -15.16
CA CYS A 296 2.80 24.97 -16.26
C CYS A 296 2.45 25.63 -17.61
N VAL A 297 2.17 26.94 -17.63
CA VAL A 297 1.73 27.67 -18.82
C VAL A 297 2.42 29.03 -18.90
N ALA A 298 2.91 29.38 -20.09
CA ALA A 298 3.43 30.71 -20.36
C ALA A 298 2.34 31.79 -20.18
N PRO A 299 2.68 33.02 -19.76
CA PRO A 299 1.74 34.14 -19.76
C PRO A 299 1.34 34.60 -21.17
N THR A 300 2.01 34.08 -22.20
CA THR A 300 1.75 34.36 -23.62
C THR A 300 1.10 33.16 -24.33
N ALA A 301 0.88 33.27 -25.64
CA ALA A 301 0.43 32.15 -26.48
C ALA A 301 1.50 31.04 -26.67
N ALA A 302 2.72 31.23 -26.17
CA ALA A 302 3.83 30.30 -26.38
C ALA A 302 3.53 28.90 -25.80
N ARG A 303 4.10 27.87 -26.44
CA ARG A 303 4.06 26.47 -25.97
C ARG A 303 5.21 26.16 -25.02
N THR A 304 5.58 27.14 -24.20
CA THR A 304 6.62 27.07 -23.18
C THR A 304 6.00 27.29 -21.80
N LEU A 305 6.80 27.26 -20.74
CA LEU A 305 6.36 27.42 -19.37
C LEU A 305 7.44 28.08 -18.50
N PRO A 306 7.07 28.73 -17.37
CA PRO A 306 8.04 29.36 -16.47
C PRO A 306 9.10 28.42 -15.89
N SER A 307 8.75 27.19 -15.51
CA SER A 307 9.71 26.21 -15.00
C SER A 307 9.23 24.76 -15.14
N GLN A 308 9.96 23.97 -15.93
CA GLN A 308 9.75 22.52 -16.07
C GLN A 308 10.12 21.77 -14.81
N SER A 309 11.23 22.15 -14.15
CA SER A 309 11.72 21.50 -12.94
C SER A 309 10.68 21.60 -11.82
N VAL A 310 10.10 22.79 -11.58
CA VAL A 310 9.07 22.98 -10.56
C VAL A 310 7.77 22.26 -10.92
N ALA A 311 7.32 22.31 -12.17
CA ALA A 311 6.13 21.57 -12.59
C ALA A 311 6.25 20.05 -12.32
N VAL A 312 7.40 19.47 -12.65
CA VAL A 312 7.68 18.05 -12.37
C VAL A 312 7.88 17.78 -10.88
N ALA A 313 8.53 18.70 -10.16
CA ALA A 313 8.72 18.60 -8.72
C ALA A 313 7.40 18.52 -7.96
N LEU A 314 6.47 19.44 -8.21
CA LEU A 314 5.17 19.42 -7.55
C LEU A 314 4.37 18.17 -7.92
N ALA A 315 4.43 17.71 -9.18
CA ALA A 315 3.80 16.47 -9.61
C ALA A 315 4.38 15.23 -8.92
N LYS A 316 5.70 15.18 -8.71
CA LYS A 316 6.37 14.14 -7.93
C LYS A 316 5.91 14.15 -6.46
N ALA A 317 5.82 15.33 -5.84
CA ALA A 317 5.35 15.45 -4.46
C ALA A 317 3.89 14.97 -4.32
N VAL A 318 3.00 15.36 -5.25
CA VAL A 318 1.60 14.88 -5.32
C VAL A 318 1.55 13.36 -5.51
N ASN A 319 2.42 12.79 -6.35
CA ASN A 319 2.51 11.34 -6.55
C ASN A 319 3.03 10.61 -5.30
N ALA A 320 4.00 11.18 -4.59
CA ALA A 320 4.55 10.60 -3.36
C ALA A 320 3.50 10.58 -2.26
N MET A 321 2.79 11.70 -2.07
CA MET A 321 1.84 11.91 -0.97
C MET A 321 0.51 12.46 -1.50
N PRO A 322 -0.30 11.64 -2.20
CA PRO A 322 -1.49 12.14 -2.87
C PRO A 322 -2.57 12.53 -1.87
N THR A 323 -3.14 13.72 -2.08
CA THR A 323 -4.42 14.14 -1.51
C THR A 323 -5.41 14.44 -2.64
N PRO A 324 -6.73 14.34 -2.39
CA PRO A 324 -7.74 14.64 -3.41
C PRO A 324 -7.59 16.04 -4.00
N GLU A 325 -7.30 17.03 -3.17
CA GLU A 325 -7.16 18.43 -3.58
C GLU A 325 -5.88 18.67 -4.37
N ALA A 326 -4.78 17.98 -4.01
CA ALA A 326 -3.53 18.04 -4.75
C ALA A 326 -3.64 17.36 -6.14
N ILE A 327 -4.35 16.22 -6.22
CA ILE A 327 -4.69 15.58 -7.51
C ILE A 327 -5.56 16.50 -8.37
N ALA A 328 -6.58 17.13 -7.78
CA ALA A 328 -7.44 18.07 -8.50
C ALA A 328 -6.65 19.28 -9.05
N ALA A 329 -5.76 19.86 -8.23
CA ALA A 329 -4.89 20.95 -8.65
C ALA A 329 -3.93 20.52 -9.78
N LEU A 330 -3.37 19.30 -9.69
CA LEU A 330 -2.51 18.73 -10.74
C LEU A 330 -3.28 18.45 -12.04
N ALA A 331 -4.51 17.93 -11.95
CA ALA A 331 -5.38 17.70 -13.10
C ALA A 331 -5.79 19.01 -13.79
N LEU A 332 -6.08 20.06 -13.00
CA LEU A 332 -6.33 21.40 -13.52
C LEU A 332 -5.11 21.99 -14.21
N ALA A 333 -3.92 21.89 -13.62
CA ALA A 333 -2.69 22.33 -14.28
C ALA A 333 -2.46 21.55 -15.58
N ARG A 334 -2.67 20.24 -15.55
CA ARG A 334 -2.54 19.36 -16.73
C ARG A 334 -3.49 19.75 -17.88
N SER A 335 -4.71 20.21 -17.60
CA SER A 335 -5.64 20.63 -18.64
C SER A 335 -5.22 21.93 -19.34
N GLN A 336 -4.38 22.75 -18.69
CA GLN A 336 -3.88 24.02 -19.22
C GLN A 336 -2.51 23.92 -19.91
N VAL A 337 -1.74 22.86 -19.65
CA VAL A 337 -0.39 22.66 -20.21
C VAL A 337 -0.44 22.56 -21.74
N ARG A 338 0.33 23.42 -22.41
CA ARG A 338 0.51 23.39 -23.88
C ARG A 338 1.78 22.64 -24.32
N HIS A 339 2.73 22.45 -23.41
CA HIS A 339 4.00 21.78 -23.71
C HIS A 339 3.85 20.24 -23.64
N ALA A 340 3.95 19.57 -24.79
CA ALA A 340 3.67 18.12 -24.91
C ALA A 340 4.55 17.22 -24.03
N GLY A 341 5.82 17.58 -23.81
CA GLY A 341 6.72 16.82 -22.94
C GLY A 341 6.30 16.88 -21.46
N ILE A 342 5.79 18.04 -21.02
CA ILE A 342 5.33 18.22 -19.63
C ILE A 342 3.96 17.59 -19.45
N ALA A 343 3.05 17.74 -20.42
CA ALA A 343 1.75 17.07 -20.42
C ALA A 343 1.89 15.55 -20.17
N ARG A 344 2.78 14.87 -20.91
CA ARG A 344 3.06 13.45 -20.71
C ARG A 344 3.65 13.12 -19.33
N LYS A 345 4.54 13.96 -18.79
CA LYS A 345 5.11 13.75 -17.45
C LYS A 345 4.02 13.88 -16.38
N LEU A 346 3.16 14.90 -16.48
CA LEU A 346 2.06 15.11 -15.54
C LEU A 346 1.03 13.97 -15.62
N ASP A 347 0.68 13.48 -16.82
CA ASP A 347 -0.23 12.33 -16.98
C ASP A 347 0.28 11.08 -16.24
N ARG A 348 1.58 10.78 -16.34
CA ARG A 348 2.19 9.64 -15.63
C ARG A 348 2.09 9.79 -14.12
N HIS A 349 2.42 10.98 -13.59
CA HIS A 349 2.34 11.24 -12.15
C HIS A 349 0.90 11.27 -11.66
N LEU A 350 -0.06 11.79 -12.44
CA LEU A 350 -1.48 11.79 -12.11
C LEU A 350 -2.02 10.35 -11.99
N ALA A 351 -1.75 9.50 -12.98
CA ALA A 351 -2.18 8.09 -12.94
C ALA A 351 -1.53 7.27 -11.81
N ALA A 352 -0.30 7.62 -11.42
CA ALA A 352 0.35 7.01 -10.25
C ALA A 352 -0.22 7.54 -8.93
N ALA A 353 -0.46 8.84 -8.83
CA ALA A 353 -1.08 9.49 -7.67
C ALA A 353 -2.50 8.94 -7.40
N GLU A 354 -3.33 8.78 -8.42
CA GLU A 354 -4.68 8.21 -8.30
C GLU A 354 -4.64 6.76 -7.77
N ARG A 355 -3.70 5.94 -8.26
CA ARG A 355 -3.51 4.56 -7.78
C ARG A 355 -3.05 4.52 -6.33
N ARG A 356 -2.13 5.41 -5.93
CA ARG A 356 -1.64 5.52 -4.55
C ARG A 356 -2.68 6.10 -3.61
N LEU A 357 -3.51 7.05 -4.06
CA LEU A 357 -4.61 7.60 -3.26
C LEU A 357 -5.64 6.54 -2.87
N ALA A 358 -5.91 5.57 -3.77
CA ALA A 358 -6.75 4.42 -3.46
C ALA A 358 -6.19 3.53 -2.33
N GLN A 359 -4.90 3.66 -1.99
CA GLN A 359 -4.23 2.96 -0.90
C GLN A 359 -4.13 3.81 0.39
N ARG A 360 -4.66 5.05 0.39
CA ARG A 360 -4.69 5.96 1.55
C ARG A 360 -6.11 6.02 2.13
N PRO A 361 -6.49 5.05 2.98
CA PRO A 361 -7.87 4.89 3.44
C PRO A 361 -8.44 6.17 4.08
N GLN A 362 -7.62 6.89 4.86
CA GLN A 362 -7.99 8.11 5.59
C GLN A 362 -8.40 9.29 4.69
N LEU A 363 -8.02 9.27 3.40
CA LEU A 363 -8.35 10.35 2.46
C LEU A 363 -9.53 10.02 1.53
N LEU A 364 -10.05 8.79 1.59
CA LEU A 364 -11.08 8.31 0.64
C LEU A 364 -12.37 9.13 0.66
N LEU A 365 -12.80 9.65 1.82
CA LEU A 365 -14.03 10.44 1.92
C LEU A 365 -13.91 11.84 1.31
N ARG A 366 -12.68 12.34 1.13
CA ARG A 366 -12.41 13.64 0.52
C ARG A 366 -12.25 13.59 -1.00
N LEU A 367 -12.34 12.40 -1.59
CA LEU A 367 -12.25 12.22 -3.04
C LEU A 367 -13.38 12.98 -3.74
N PRO A 368 -13.10 13.95 -4.64
CA PRO A 368 -14.13 14.48 -5.50
C PRO A 368 -14.58 13.37 -6.44
N VAL A 369 -15.87 13.05 -6.46
CA VAL A 369 -16.40 12.12 -7.47
C VAL A 369 -16.42 12.84 -8.80
N ILE A 370 -15.39 12.61 -9.63
CA ILE A 370 -15.41 13.08 -11.02
C ILE A 370 -16.56 12.37 -11.74
N ALA A 371 -17.50 13.18 -12.27
CA ALA A 371 -18.79 12.76 -12.82
C ALA A 371 -18.71 11.97 -14.15
N ALA A 372 -17.71 11.11 -14.33
CA ALA A 372 -17.54 10.25 -15.49
C ALA A 372 -17.83 8.77 -15.16
N GLY A 373 -19.09 8.47 -14.83
CA GLY A 373 -19.68 7.11 -14.89
C GLY A 373 -19.60 6.21 -13.64
N ARG A 374 -20.39 5.12 -13.64
CA ARG A 374 -20.50 4.11 -12.53
C ARG A 374 -19.18 3.48 -12.08
N ARG A 375 -18.13 3.58 -12.90
CA ARG A 375 -16.80 3.01 -12.63
C ARG A 375 -16.09 3.76 -11.49
N SER A 376 -16.39 5.03 -11.21
CA SER A 376 -15.81 5.78 -10.08
C SER A 376 -16.40 5.34 -8.74
N LEU A 377 -17.72 5.23 -8.60
CA LEU A 377 -18.37 4.78 -7.36
C LEU A 377 -18.04 3.32 -7.00
N ALA A 378 -18.00 2.41 -7.98
CA ALA A 378 -17.57 1.03 -7.74
C ALA A 378 -16.09 0.95 -7.32
N SER A 379 -15.25 1.87 -7.81
CA SER A 379 -13.85 1.96 -7.38
C SER A 379 -13.73 2.50 -5.96
N LEU A 380 -14.54 3.49 -5.59
CA LEU A 380 -14.61 4.00 -4.22
C LEU A 380 -15.14 2.95 -3.24
N ALA A 381 -16.18 2.19 -3.60
CA ALA A 381 -16.67 1.09 -2.78
C ALA A 381 -15.58 0.03 -2.52
N ARG A 382 -14.79 -0.31 -3.54
CA ARG A 382 -13.63 -1.21 -3.40
C ARG A 382 -12.52 -0.61 -2.52
N ALA A 383 -12.26 0.69 -2.64
CA ALA A 383 -11.29 1.37 -1.79
C ALA A 383 -11.75 1.42 -0.32
N LEU A 384 -13.05 1.69 -0.08
CA LEU A 384 -13.67 1.61 1.24
C LEU A 384 -13.59 0.19 1.81
N GLU A 385 -13.82 -0.84 1.00
CA GLU A 385 -13.65 -2.24 1.42
C GLU A 385 -12.19 -2.56 1.80
N ALA A 386 -11.21 -2.05 1.06
CA ALA A 386 -9.78 -2.23 1.39
C ALA A 386 -9.41 -1.65 2.76
N THR A 387 -10.18 -0.68 3.26
CA THR A 387 -9.93 -0.07 4.59
C THR A 387 -10.14 -1.01 5.76
N PHE A 388 -10.80 -2.17 5.57
CA PHE A 388 -10.86 -3.20 6.60
C PHE A 388 -9.47 -3.68 7.01
N VAL A 389 -8.56 -3.83 6.04
CA VAL A 389 -7.18 -4.25 6.29
C VAL A 389 -6.26 -3.05 6.55
N LEU A 390 -6.48 -1.93 5.86
CA LEU A 390 -5.63 -0.74 5.99
C LEU A 390 -5.90 0.09 7.26
N GLY A 391 -7.03 -0.12 7.94
CA GLY A 391 -7.38 0.59 9.18
C GLY A 391 -7.93 2.00 8.94
N GLY A 392 -8.90 2.15 8.02
CA GLY A 392 -9.50 3.45 7.71
C GLY A 392 -10.37 4.00 8.85
N GLU A 393 -10.01 5.19 9.32
CA GLU A 393 -10.81 6.00 10.23
C GLU A 393 -10.85 7.44 9.70
N TRP A 394 -11.97 8.12 9.92
CA TRP A 394 -12.23 9.47 9.41
C TRP A 394 -12.82 10.36 10.49
N ALA A 395 -12.63 11.67 10.35
CA ALA A 395 -13.40 12.62 11.15
C ALA A 395 -14.88 12.57 10.72
N LEU A 396 -15.78 12.77 11.69
CA LEU A 396 -17.22 12.86 11.41
C LEU A 396 -17.54 14.03 10.46
N GLN A 397 -16.76 15.10 10.53
CA GLN A 397 -16.92 16.23 9.63
C GLN A 397 -16.57 15.86 8.18
N ASP A 398 -15.45 15.16 7.94
CA ASP A 398 -15.07 14.71 6.59
C ASP A 398 -16.17 13.83 5.96
N TRP A 399 -16.83 12.99 6.77
CA TRP A 399 -17.94 12.17 6.32
C TRP A 399 -19.19 12.99 5.97
N ARG A 400 -19.51 14.03 6.77
CA ARG A 400 -20.61 14.95 6.48
C ARG A 400 -20.34 15.75 5.22
N ASP A 401 -19.12 16.23 5.05
CA ASP A 401 -18.68 16.97 3.86
C ASP A 401 -18.76 16.07 2.62
N ALA A 402 -18.36 14.80 2.74
CA ALA A 402 -18.52 13.80 1.69
C ALA A 402 -19.99 13.59 1.30
N CYS A 403 -20.90 13.56 2.29
CA CYS A 403 -22.34 13.42 2.04
C CYS A 403 -22.97 14.64 1.35
N GLN A 404 -22.30 15.80 1.28
CA GLN A 404 -22.77 16.93 0.46
C GLN A 404 -22.67 16.64 -1.04
N GLN A 405 -21.88 15.63 -1.44
CA GLN A 405 -21.85 15.16 -2.83
C GLN A 405 -22.94 14.08 -3.02
N PRO A 406 -23.96 14.29 -3.87
CA PRO A 406 -25.09 13.34 -4.00
C PRO A 406 -24.69 11.90 -4.35
N ALA A 407 -23.66 11.77 -5.19
CA ALA A 407 -23.12 10.46 -5.59
C ALA A 407 -22.47 9.70 -4.42
N LEU A 408 -21.76 10.41 -3.53
CA LEU A 408 -21.16 9.83 -2.33
C LEU A 408 -22.21 9.56 -1.26
N ALA A 409 -23.17 10.48 -1.07
CA ALA A 409 -24.24 10.35 -0.10
C ALA A 409 -24.96 9.00 -0.24
N THR A 410 -25.34 8.65 -1.48
CA THR A 410 -26.01 7.37 -1.79
C THR A 410 -25.18 6.15 -1.36
N LEU A 411 -23.86 6.20 -1.57
CA LEU A 411 -22.95 5.13 -1.19
C LEU A 411 -22.79 5.08 0.35
N LEU A 412 -22.52 6.21 0.99
CA LEU A 412 -22.20 6.28 2.41
C LEU A 412 -23.41 6.01 3.32
N GLN A 413 -24.62 6.39 2.87
CA GLN A 413 -25.88 6.14 3.58
C GLN A 413 -26.26 4.65 3.57
N GLY A 414 -25.84 3.87 2.57
CA GLY A 414 -26.08 2.43 2.50
C GLY A 414 -25.16 1.57 3.37
N LEU A 415 -24.31 2.20 4.20
CA LEU A 415 -23.29 1.55 5.01
C LEU A 415 -23.56 1.73 6.50
N VAL A 416 -23.14 0.74 7.28
CA VAL A 416 -23.11 0.80 8.75
C VAL A 416 -21.74 1.34 9.19
N TRP A 417 -21.72 2.23 10.16
CA TRP A 417 -20.51 2.85 10.68
C TRP A 417 -20.35 2.51 12.16
N GLN A 418 -19.11 2.57 12.64
CA GLN A 418 -18.84 2.67 14.06
C GLN A 418 -18.43 4.10 14.37
N LEU A 419 -19.05 4.73 15.37
CA LEU A 419 -18.73 6.10 15.80
C LEU A 419 -18.07 6.09 17.18
N ALA A 420 -16.89 6.71 17.29
CA ALA A 420 -16.16 6.84 18.53
C ALA A 420 -16.46 8.16 19.24
N ASP A 421 -16.55 8.11 20.57
CA ASP A 421 -16.49 9.31 21.41
C ASP A 421 -15.04 9.64 21.81
N ALA A 422 -14.86 10.76 22.51
CA ALA A 422 -13.56 11.19 23.03
C ALA A 422 -12.90 10.18 24.00
N ARG A 423 -13.67 9.23 24.57
CA ARG A 423 -13.16 8.16 25.45
C ARG A 423 -12.82 6.88 24.69
N GLY A 424 -13.01 6.85 23.37
CA GLY A 424 -12.73 5.70 22.52
C GLY A 424 -13.83 4.63 22.53
N HIS A 425 -15.03 4.91 23.08
CA HIS A 425 -16.15 3.97 23.00
C HIS A 425 -16.82 4.05 21.64
N TRP A 426 -16.91 2.90 20.97
CA TRP A 426 -17.50 2.75 19.65
C TRP A 426 -18.95 2.29 19.74
N ILE A 427 -19.83 2.92 18.95
CA ILE A 427 -21.21 2.46 18.74
C ILE A 427 -21.46 2.14 17.27
N ASP A 428 -22.19 1.07 17.01
CA ASP A 428 -22.61 0.68 15.66
C ASP A 428 -23.85 1.51 15.27
N ALA A 429 -23.81 2.27 14.18
CA ALA A 429 -24.97 3.01 13.70
C ALA A 429 -24.96 3.21 12.18
N MET A 430 -26.14 3.38 11.60
CA MET A 430 -26.36 3.66 10.19
C MET A 430 -26.99 5.06 10.03
N PRO A 431 -26.63 5.83 8.99
CA PRO A 431 -27.24 7.13 8.75
C PRO A 431 -28.75 7.00 8.50
N VAL A 432 -29.51 7.94 9.04
CA VAL A 432 -30.96 8.13 8.81
C VAL A 432 -31.23 9.59 8.47
N ASP A 433 -32.46 9.91 8.07
CA ASP A 433 -32.91 11.28 7.79
C ASP A 433 -31.96 12.03 6.84
N GLY A 434 -31.60 11.40 5.72
CA GLY A 434 -30.73 12.02 4.72
C GLY A 434 -29.30 12.29 5.17
N ALA A 435 -28.79 11.53 6.16
CA ALA A 435 -27.48 11.70 6.81
C ALA A 435 -27.39 12.79 7.89
N GLU A 436 -28.52 13.31 8.37
CA GLU A 436 -28.57 14.27 9.48
C GLU A 436 -28.47 13.58 10.85
N ALA A 437 -28.92 12.32 10.95
CA ALA A 437 -28.88 11.53 12.18
C ALA A 437 -28.34 10.12 11.93
N PHE A 438 -28.11 9.38 13.01
CA PHE A 438 -27.67 7.98 12.99
C PHE A 438 -28.59 7.15 13.87
N ALA A 439 -28.86 5.91 13.49
CA ALA A 439 -29.63 4.96 14.29
C ALA A 439 -28.93 3.60 14.40
N ASP A 440 -29.09 2.91 15.53
CA ASP A 440 -28.46 1.62 15.85
C ASP A 440 -29.10 0.41 15.12
N ALA A 441 -28.71 -0.82 15.44
CA ALA A 441 -29.28 -2.00 14.76
C ALA A 441 -30.80 -2.18 14.92
N HIS A 442 -31.41 -1.51 15.92
CA HIS A 442 -32.83 -1.59 16.27
C HIS A 442 -33.65 -0.39 15.77
N GLY A 443 -33.02 0.58 15.10
CA GLY A 443 -33.69 1.79 14.62
C GLY A 443 -33.73 2.92 15.62
N ILE A 444 -33.05 2.80 16.77
CA ILE A 444 -33.03 3.83 17.81
C ILE A 444 -31.97 4.87 17.44
N VAL A 445 -32.38 6.14 17.38
CA VAL A 445 -31.47 7.26 17.08
C VAL A 445 -30.40 7.36 18.16
N VAL A 446 -29.13 7.45 17.75
CA VAL A 446 -27.98 7.51 18.64
C VAL A 446 -27.51 8.96 18.86
N ALA A 447 -27.11 9.28 20.10
CA ALA A 447 -26.55 10.59 20.41
C ALA A 447 -25.14 10.75 19.81
N LEU A 448 -24.94 11.84 19.07
CA LEU A 448 -23.66 12.20 18.45
C LEU A 448 -22.76 13.07 19.33
N GLN A 449 -23.25 13.51 20.50
CA GLN A 449 -22.50 14.39 21.40
C GLN A 449 -21.16 13.76 21.79
N GLY A 450 -20.07 14.52 21.60
CA GLY A 450 -18.71 14.05 21.88
C GLY A 450 -18.14 13.05 20.88
N ARG A 451 -18.88 12.70 19.80
CA ARG A 451 -18.41 11.80 18.74
C ARG A 451 -17.86 12.60 17.56
N ASN A 452 -16.59 12.38 17.25
CA ASN A 452 -15.88 13.12 16.20
C ASN A 452 -15.16 12.22 15.20
N ARG A 453 -15.18 10.90 15.39
CA ARG A 453 -14.50 9.92 14.54
C ARG A 453 -15.43 8.78 14.18
N LEU A 454 -15.26 8.26 12.97
CA LEU A 454 -15.95 7.07 12.51
C LEU A 454 -15.02 6.12 11.76
N ARG A 455 -15.44 4.87 11.66
CA ARG A 455 -14.83 3.86 10.80
C ARG A 455 -15.89 2.92 10.24
N LEU A 456 -15.55 2.21 9.18
CA LEU A 456 -16.47 1.26 8.59
C LEU A 456 -16.75 0.10 9.56
N TRP A 457 -18.03 -0.23 9.76
CA TRP A 457 -18.42 -1.37 10.60
C TRP A 457 -17.98 -2.69 9.97
N HIS A 458 -17.55 -3.65 10.79
CA HIS A 458 -17.14 -4.97 10.34
C HIS A 458 -17.69 -6.06 11.29
N PRO A 459 -18.19 -7.20 10.77
CA PRO A 459 -18.81 -8.24 11.61
C PRO A 459 -17.88 -8.84 12.67
N ALA A 460 -16.56 -8.82 12.42
CA ALA A 460 -15.56 -9.26 13.40
C ALA A 460 -15.51 -8.38 14.68
N ARG A 461 -16.06 -7.15 14.64
CA ARG A 461 -16.12 -6.24 15.80
C ARG A 461 -17.49 -6.23 16.51
N SER A 462 -18.47 -6.96 15.98
CA SER A 462 -19.85 -6.88 16.44
C SER A 462 -20.32 -8.21 17.01
N GLN A 463 -21.24 -8.18 17.97
CA GLN A 463 -21.75 -9.38 18.63
C GLN A 463 -22.74 -10.17 17.75
N PRO A 464 -22.92 -11.48 17.96
CA PRO A 464 -23.80 -12.31 17.13
C PRO A 464 -25.23 -11.78 16.96
N HIS A 465 -25.85 -11.29 18.04
CA HIS A 465 -27.20 -10.76 18.01
C HIS A 465 -27.28 -9.44 17.24
N LEU A 466 -26.31 -8.52 17.41
CA LEU A 466 -26.24 -7.27 16.64
C LEU A 466 -26.03 -7.53 15.14
N ARG A 467 -25.19 -8.50 14.77
CA ARG A 467 -25.05 -8.92 13.36
C ARG A 467 -26.37 -9.44 12.77
N ALA A 468 -27.17 -10.14 13.57
CA ALA A 468 -28.48 -10.61 13.14
C ALA A 468 -29.48 -9.45 13.00
N ALA A 469 -29.52 -8.54 13.98
CA ALA A 469 -30.36 -7.35 13.95
C ALA A 469 -30.05 -6.45 12.75
N TRP A 470 -28.77 -6.18 12.46
CA TRP A 470 -28.37 -5.42 11.27
C TRP A 470 -28.84 -6.09 9.97
N ARG A 471 -28.68 -7.40 9.82
CA ARG A 471 -29.17 -8.12 8.62
C ARG A 471 -30.69 -8.00 8.47
N ALA A 472 -31.42 -8.18 9.56
CA ALA A 472 -32.88 -8.07 9.57
C ALA A 472 -33.32 -6.66 9.16
N ARG A 473 -32.78 -5.63 9.82
CA ARG A 473 -33.07 -4.23 9.51
C ARG A 473 -32.79 -3.87 8.05
N LEU A 474 -31.63 -4.27 7.51
CA LEU A 474 -31.28 -3.96 6.11
C LEU A 474 -32.20 -4.67 5.10
N ILE A 475 -32.65 -5.90 5.40
CA ILE A 475 -33.62 -6.61 4.56
C ILE A 475 -35.00 -5.96 4.63
N GLU A 476 -35.47 -5.64 5.83
CA GLU A 476 -36.77 -4.99 6.07
C GLU A 476 -36.85 -3.62 5.37
N GLN A 477 -35.80 -2.81 5.48
CA GLN A 477 -35.69 -1.51 4.82
C GLN A 477 -35.37 -1.59 3.33
N ARG A 478 -35.18 -2.81 2.78
CA ARG A 478 -34.71 -3.05 1.40
C ARG A 478 -33.45 -2.22 1.05
N CYS A 479 -32.56 -2.07 2.03
CA CYS A 479 -31.30 -1.34 1.88
C CYS A 479 -30.25 -2.21 1.19
N ARG A 480 -29.93 -1.90 -0.07
CA ARG A 480 -28.90 -2.60 -0.83
C ARG A 480 -27.53 -2.03 -0.47
N GLN A 481 -26.65 -2.87 0.07
CA GLN A 481 -25.31 -2.45 0.44
C GLN A 481 -24.43 -2.24 -0.79
N PRO A 482 -23.65 -1.14 -0.85
CA PRO A 482 -22.76 -0.86 -1.97
C PRO A 482 -21.48 -1.72 -1.95
N LEU A 483 -21.14 -2.32 -0.81
CA LEU A 483 -20.09 -3.33 -0.64
C LEU A 483 -20.54 -4.39 0.37
N ARG A 484 -19.95 -5.59 0.32
CA ARG A 484 -20.32 -6.68 1.25
C ARG A 484 -19.83 -6.37 2.66
N GLN A 485 -20.72 -5.87 3.51
CA GLN A 485 -20.40 -5.42 4.87
C GLN A 485 -21.19 -6.19 5.94
N VAL A 486 -22.50 -5.95 6.06
CA VAL A 486 -23.40 -6.67 6.98
C VAL A 486 -23.57 -8.12 6.54
N PHE A 487 -23.60 -8.33 5.22
CA PHE A 487 -23.58 -9.66 4.59
C PHE A 487 -22.16 -10.10 4.23
N ARG A 488 -21.26 -9.99 5.22
CA ARG A 488 -19.85 -10.41 5.14
C ARG A 488 -19.54 -11.51 6.14
N GLU A 489 -18.70 -12.44 5.71
CA GLU A 489 -18.16 -13.52 6.54
C GLU A 489 -17.13 -12.96 7.53
N HIS A 490 -17.09 -13.51 8.76
CA HIS A 490 -16.00 -13.24 9.70
C HIS A 490 -15.37 -14.54 10.17
N TYR A 491 -14.08 -14.50 10.52
CA TYR A 491 -13.26 -15.66 10.88
C TYR A 491 -12.65 -15.50 12.28
N LEU A 492 -13.48 -15.04 13.20
CA LEU A 492 -13.17 -15.09 14.63
C LEU A 492 -13.92 -16.26 15.29
N ASP A 493 -13.33 -16.79 16.36
CA ASP A 493 -13.95 -17.76 17.25
C ASP A 493 -14.87 -17.08 18.29
N ALA A 494 -15.34 -17.84 19.28
CA ALA A 494 -16.22 -17.32 20.33
C ALA A 494 -15.51 -16.36 21.31
N ARG A 495 -14.17 -16.40 21.39
CA ARG A 495 -13.35 -15.53 22.23
C ARG A 495 -12.95 -14.24 21.51
N GLY A 496 -13.23 -14.14 20.20
CA GLY A 496 -12.80 -13.01 19.38
C GLY A 496 -11.41 -13.19 18.79
N GLU A 497 -10.82 -14.38 18.92
CA GLU A 497 -9.51 -14.71 18.37
C GLU A 497 -9.63 -15.20 16.92
N PRO A 498 -8.60 -15.04 16.09
CA PRO A 498 -8.57 -15.60 14.74
C PRO A 498 -8.87 -17.10 14.74
N ALA A 499 -9.75 -17.53 13.84
CA ALA A 499 -10.13 -18.93 13.71
C ALA A 499 -8.93 -19.80 13.34
N ASP A 500 -8.94 -21.03 13.84
CA ASP A 500 -7.89 -22.01 13.56
C ASP A 500 -7.72 -22.25 12.05
N THR A 501 -6.47 -22.16 11.59
CA THR A 501 -6.08 -22.37 10.20
C THR A 501 -5.96 -23.84 9.82
N ALA A 502 -6.03 -24.76 10.79
CA ALA A 502 -6.00 -26.20 10.54
C ALA A 502 -7.08 -26.66 9.53
N ALA A 503 -8.21 -25.94 9.46
CA ALA A 503 -9.28 -26.21 8.49
C ALA A 503 -8.87 -26.01 7.02
N PHE A 504 -7.70 -25.40 6.76
CA PHE A 504 -7.13 -25.20 5.42
C PHE A 504 -5.98 -26.16 5.11
N ASN A 505 -5.63 -27.05 6.04
CA ASN A 505 -4.57 -28.03 5.83
C ASN A 505 -5.15 -29.31 5.20
N GLY A 506 -4.42 -29.89 4.24
CA GLY A 506 -4.74 -31.18 3.67
C GLY A 506 -5.94 -31.19 2.71
N LEU A 507 -6.47 -30.02 2.33
CA LEU A 507 -7.50 -29.90 1.28
C LEU A 507 -6.91 -30.33 -0.07
N THR A 508 -7.68 -31.09 -0.84
CA THR A 508 -7.40 -31.43 -2.23
C THR A 508 -8.05 -30.39 -3.15
N LEU A 509 -7.24 -29.76 -3.99
CA LEU A 509 -7.63 -28.61 -4.81
C LEU A 509 -7.37 -28.89 -6.30
N SER A 510 -8.29 -28.46 -7.15
CA SER A 510 -8.10 -28.48 -8.61
C SER A 510 -7.04 -27.45 -9.01
N VAL A 511 -5.94 -27.91 -9.62
CA VAL A 511 -4.83 -27.04 -10.05
C VAL A 511 -5.29 -25.99 -11.06
N ALA A 512 -6.06 -26.40 -12.08
CA ALA A 512 -6.56 -25.49 -13.11
C ALA A 512 -7.44 -24.38 -12.53
N THR A 513 -8.34 -24.74 -11.60
CA THR A 513 -9.23 -23.78 -10.94
C THR A 513 -8.44 -22.85 -10.01
N LEU A 514 -7.51 -23.41 -9.24
CA LEU A 514 -6.65 -22.67 -8.32
C LEU A 514 -5.76 -21.67 -9.05
N ALA A 515 -5.00 -22.09 -10.06
CA ALA A 515 -4.12 -21.21 -10.83
C ALA A 515 -4.90 -20.07 -11.50
N GLY A 516 -6.05 -20.40 -12.12
CA GLY A 516 -6.90 -19.43 -12.78
C GLY A 516 -7.55 -18.41 -11.84
N LEU A 517 -7.91 -18.81 -10.61
CA LEU A 517 -8.49 -17.91 -9.61
C LEU A 517 -7.43 -17.12 -8.85
N ALA A 518 -6.33 -17.77 -8.45
CA ALA A 518 -5.18 -17.16 -7.78
C ALA A 518 -4.70 -15.93 -8.56
N ARG A 519 -4.43 -16.10 -9.86
CA ARG A 519 -4.00 -15.00 -10.75
C ARG A 519 -5.01 -13.86 -10.80
N ARG A 520 -6.31 -14.17 -10.89
CA ARG A 520 -7.38 -13.16 -10.96
C ARG A 520 -7.59 -12.40 -9.65
N GLN A 521 -7.26 -13.02 -8.53
CA GLN A 521 -7.45 -12.46 -7.18
C GLN A 521 -6.15 -11.87 -6.59
N GLY A 522 -5.05 -11.85 -7.37
CA GLY A 522 -3.78 -11.24 -6.95
C GLY A 522 -2.93 -12.12 -6.02
N TRP A 523 -3.16 -13.43 -6.02
CA TRP A 523 -2.27 -14.38 -5.36
C TRP A 523 -1.07 -14.69 -6.25
N HIS A 524 0.11 -14.78 -5.65
CA HIS A 524 1.38 -15.03 -6.32
C HIS A 524 2.03 -16.27 -5.74
N GLY A 525 2.39 -17.23 -6.60
CA GLY A 525 3.14 -18.43 -6.22
C GLY A 525 4.65 -18.20 -6.32
N ASP A 526 5.43 -18.93 -5.52
CA ASP A 526 6.88 -19.04 -5.70
C ASP A 526 7.31 -20.50 -5.95
N ASP A 527 8.61 -20.68 -6.20
CA ASP A 527 9.23 -21.97 -6.50
C ASP A 527 9.28 -22.92 -5.29
N SER A 528 8.96 -22.44 -4.09
CA SER A 528 8.83 -23.26 -2.87
C SER A 528 7.42 -23.82 -2.68
N GLY A 529 6.48 -23.47 -3.57
CA GLY A 529 5.07 -23.84 -3.43
C GLY A 529 4.30 -22.98 -2.44
N GLN A 530 4.81 -21.80 -2.07
CA GLN A 530 4.05 -20.83 -1.28
C GLN A 530 3.15 -20.00 -2.19
N LEU A 531 1.85 -20.03 -1.93
CA LEU A 531 0.87 -19.15 -2.57
C LEU A 531 0.56 -17.97 -1.63
N MET A 532 0.92 -16.75 -2.05
CA MET A 532 0.92 -15.56 -1.20
C MET A 532 -0.05 -14.48 -1.70
N LEU A 533 -0.71 -13.80 -0.77
CA LEU A 533 -1.53 -12.61 -1.04
C LEU A 533 -1.16 -11.49 -0.06
N ALA A 534 -0.72 -10.36 -0.59
CA ALA A 534 -0.48 -9.15 0.19
C ALA A 534 -1.71 -8.23 0.17
N LYS A 535 -2.07 -7.68 1.33
CA LYS A 535 -3.13 -6.69 1.53
C LYS A 535 -2.59 -5.61 2.48
N GLY A 536 -2.16 -4.48 1.92
CA GLY A 536 -1.48 -3.45 2.70
C GLY A 536 -0.23 -4.01 3.38
N PRO A 537 0.02 -3.71 4.67
CA PRO A 537 1.21 -4.16 5.37
C PRO A 537 1.14 -5.62 5.85
N TRP A 538 0.13 -6.39 5.41
CA TRP A 538 -0.08 -7.77 5.84
C TRP A 538 -0.08 -8.72 4.67
N ARG A 539 0.47 -9.91 4.86
CA ARG A 539 0.51 -10.97 3.86
C ARG A 539 0.07 -12.29 4.46
N ILE A 540 -0.76 -13.03 3.73
CA ILE A 540 -1.11 -14.42 4.03
C ILE A 540 -0.40 -15.32 3.01
N GLY A 541 0.21 -16.39 3.50
CA GLY A 541 0.84 -17.43 2.70
C GLY A 541 0.15 -18.77 2.93
N TRP A 542 0.03 -19.57 1.87
CA TRP A 542 -0.55 -20.90 1.91
C TRP A 542 0.38 -21.89 1.24
N GLN A 543 0.93 -22.82 2.03
CA GLN A 543 1.81 -23.86 1.49
C GLN A 543 1.00 -24.83 0.62
N LEU A 544 1.50 -25.11 -0.57
CA LEU A 544 1.02 -26.17 -1.44
C LEU A 544 2.06 -27.28 -1.51
N SER A 545 1.63 -28.49 -1.88
CA SER A 545 2.53 -29.65 -2.00
C SER A 545 3.51 -29.55 -3.18
N ALA A 546 3.29 -28.60 -4.10
CA ALA A 546 4.16 -28.31 -5.24
C ALA A 546 3.98 -26.84 -5.71
N PRO A 547 4.94 -26.26 -6.43
CA PRO A 547 4.80 -24.96 -7.08
C PRO A 547 3.66 -24.93 -8.10
N LEU A 548 2.95 -23.81 -8.20
CA LEU A 548 1.95 -23.58 -9.25
C LEU A 548 2.63 -23.12 -10.54
N SER A 549 3.33 -24.04 -11.22
CA SER A 549 3.97 -23.80 -12.51
C SER A 549 2.99 -23.93 -13.69
N HIS A 550 3.36 -23.33 -14.82
CA HIS A 550 2.60 -23.44 -16.06
C HIS A 550 2.56 -24.89 -16.56
N GLY A 551 1.36 -25.43 -16.80
CA GLY A 551 1.16 -26.76 -17.41
C GLY A 551 0.80 -27.88 -16.42
N LEU A 552 0.78 -27.63 -15.10
CA LEU A 552 0.28 -28.60 -14.14
C LEU A 552 -1.24 -28.80 -14.29
N ALA A 553 -1.64 -30.06 -14.46
CA ALA A 553 -3.04 -30.50 -14.45
C ALA A 553 -3.27 -31.47 -13.28
N GLY A 554 -4.53 -31.64 -12.89
CA GLY A 554 -4.91 -32.53 -11.79
C GLY A 554 -5.12 -31.82 -10.47
N GLU A 555 -4.67 -32.45 -9.38
CA GLU A 555 -4.97 -32.05 -8.01
C GLU A 555 -3.71 -31.72 -7.22
N ILE A 556 -3.83 -30.78 -6.28
CA ILE A 556 -2.75 -30.38 -5.38
C ILE A 556 -3.24 -30.37 -3.94
N ARG A 557 -2.36 -30.72 -3.00
CA ARG A 557 -2.67 -30.70 -1.57
C ARG A 557 -2.22 -29.40 -0.95
N SER A 558 -3.06 -28.85 -0.10
CA SER A 558 -2.75 -27.70 0.73
C SER A 558 -2.08 -28.11 2.04
N GLY A 559 -1.32 -27.18 2.60
CA GLY A 559 -0.63 -27.29 3.87
C GLY A 559 -0.79 -26.02 4.70
N ARG A 560 0.24 -25.74 5.49
CA ARG A 560 0.20 -24.72 6.53
C ARG A 560 -0.06 -23.31 5.97
N VAL A 561 -0.90 -22.57 6.70
CA VAL A 561 -1.12 -21.13 6.50
C VAL A 561 -0.13 -20.34 7.35
N GLN A 562 0.46 -19.30 6.76
CA GLN A 562 1.43 -18.41 7.40
C GLN A 562 0.98 -16.95 7.26
N PHE A 563 1.38 -16.11 8.22
CA PHE A 563 1.11 -14.68 8.18
C PHE A 563 2.42 -13.91 8.30
N GLN A 564 2.51 -12.80 7.58
CA GLN A 564 3.65 -11.90 7.62
C GLN A 564 3.19 -10.45 7.71
N ARG A 565 4.00 -9.63 8.39
CA ARG A 565 3.87 -8.19 8.43
C ARG A 565 5.02 -7.57 7.64
N GLN A 566 4.71 -6.56 6.85
CA GLN A 566 5.71 -5.76 6.19
C GLN A 566 6.39 -4.87 7.24
N HIS A 567 7.71 -4.95 7.30
CA HIS A 567 8.56 -4.08 8.08
C HIS A 567 9.68 -3.56 7.17
N ARG A 568 9.58 -2.29 6.75
CA ARG A 568 10.38 -1.72 5.65
C ARG A 568 10.17 -2.52 4.36
N ASP A 569 11.25 -2.95 3.71
CA ASP A 569 11.22 -3.74 2.47
C ASP A 569 11.22 -5.25 2.71
N ALA A 570 11.13 -5.68 3.98
CA ALA A 570 11.14 -7.10 4.36
C ALA A 570 9.79 -7.57 4.93
N TRP A 571 9.45 -8.82 4.64
CA TRP A 571 8.30 -9.50 5.22
C TRP A 571 8.74 -10.34 6.42
N GLN A 572 8.22 -10.00 7.61
CA GLN A 572 8.54 -10.71 8.84
C GLN A 572 7.38 -11.63 9.25
N PRO A 573 7.64 -12.89 9.64
CA PRO A 573 6.60 -13.79 10.13
C PRO A 573 5.91 -13.23 11.39
N VAL A 574 4.59 -13.39 11.47
CA VAL A 574 3.77 -13.04 12.64
C VAL A 574 2.80 -14.17 12.98
N GLN A 575 2.43 -14.28 14.25
CA GLN A 575 1.43 -15.26 14.68
C GLN A 575 0.02 -14.74 14.39
N ALA A 576 -0.93 -15.64 14.15
CA ALA A 576 -2.32 -15.26 13.87
C ALA A 576 -2.90 -14.33 14.95
N ARG A 577 -2.67 -14.65 16.23
CA ARG A 577 -3.11 -13.86 17.40
C ARG A 577 -2.52 -12.44 17.51
N GLU A 578 -1.42 -12.17 16.79
CA GLU A 578 -0.79 -10.84 16.76
C GLU A 578 -1.44 -9.94 15.70
N LEU A 579 -2.27 -10.51 14.81
CA LEU A 579 -3.00 -9.76 13.81
C LEU A 579 -4.18 -9.03 14.45
N PRO A 580 -4.47 -7.77 14.04
CA PRO A 580 -5.74 -7.14 14.37
C PRO A 580 -6.91 -8.02 13.93
N ALA A 581 -7.94 -8.17 14.77
CA ALA A 581 -9.04 -9.13 14.54
C ALA A 581 -9.74 -8.97 13.17
N VAL A 582 -9.92 -7.73 12.70
CA VAL A 582 -10.46 -7.48 11.35
C VAL A 582 -9.49 -7.92 10.26
N VAL A 583 -8.21 -7.59 10.37
CA VAL A 583 -7.17 -8.02 9.41
C VAL A 583 -7.13 -9.55 9.31
N ALA A 584 -7.08 -10.24 10.45
CA ALA A 584 -7.09 -11.70 10.48
C ALA A 584 -8.34 -12.27 9.80
N SER A 585 -9.51 -11.71 10.13
CA SER A 585 -10.77 -12.11 9.53
C SER A 585 -10.78 -11.92 8.01
N GLU A 586 -10.21 -10.83 7.51
CA GLU A 586 -10.16 -10.50 6.09
C GLU A 586 -9.19 -11.38 5.31
N LEU A 587 -8.00 -11.65 5.84
CA LEU A 587 -7.03 -12.54 5.21
C LEU A 587 -7.55 -13.98 5.13
N LEU A 588 -8.16 -14.48 6.22
CA LEU A 588 -8.79 -15.80 6.24
C LEU A 588 -10.01 -15.88 5.32
N ARG A 589 -10.72 -14.76 5.13
CA ARG A 589 -11.83 -14.68 4.18
C ARG A 589 -11.35 -14.87 2.75
N GLU A 590 -10.27 -14.21 2.35
CA GLU A 590 -9.69 -14.37 1.01
C GLU A 590 -9.25 -15.83 0.77
N LEU A 591 -8.63 -16.45 1.79
CA LEU A 591 -8.24 -17.85 1.73
C LEU A 591 -9.46 -18.79 1.59
N ASP A 592 -10.52 -18.61 2.39
CA ASP A 592 -11.72 -19.46 2.31
C ASP A 592 -12.47 -19.30 1.00
N LEU A 593 -12.51 -18.10 0.41
CA LEU A 593 -13.11 -17.88 -0.91
C LEU A 593 -12.36 -18.64 -2.01
N LEU A 594 -11.02 -18.62 -1.96
CA LEU A 594 -10.19 -19.38 -2.89
C LEU A 594 -10.37 -20.89 -2.65
N ALA A 595 -10.17 -21.36 -1.42
CA ALA A 595 -10.23 -22.77 -1.05
C ALA A 595 -11.61 -23.39 -1.33
N SER A 596 -12.70 -22.68 -1.00
CA SER A 596 -14.08 -23.15 -1.23
C SER A 596 -14.44 -23.32 -2.70
N THR A 597 -13.78 -22.58 -3.59
CA THR A 597 -14.02 -22.69 -5.03
C THR A 597 -13.13 -23.75 -5.68
N CYS A 598 -11.93 -23.97 -5.14
CA CYS A 598 -10.94 -24.87 -5.70
C CYS A 598 -11.03 -26.32 -5.19
N ALA A 599 -11.64 -26.54 -4.02
CA ALA A 599 -11.71 -27.87 -3.42
C ALA A 599 -12.49 -28.88 -4.29
N CYS A 600 -11.89 -30.05 -4.56
CA CYS A 600 -12.45 -31.09 -5.45
C CYS A 600 -12.46 -32.52 -4.86
N GLY A 601 -12.23 -32.68 -3.56
CA GLY A 601 -12.16 -34.01 -2.92
C GLY A 601 -13.52 -34.75 -2.82
N GLY A 602 -13.44 -36.08 -2.85
CA GLY A 602 -14.58 -36.99 -2.68
C GLY A 602 -15.08 -37.12 -1.23
N GLU A 603 -16.02 -38.04 -1.01
CA GLU A 603 -16.58 -38.29 0.33
C GLU A 603 -15.48 -38.68 1.34
N GLY A 604 -15.57 -38.14 2.56
CA GLY A 604 -14.58 -38.34 3.63
C GLY A 604 -13.35 -37.44 3.58
N MET A 605 -13.15 -36.65 2.51
CA MET A 605 -12.01 -35.73 2.40
C MET A 605 -12.22 -34.44 3.21
N PRO A 606 -11.14 -33.80 3.71
CA PRO A 606 -11.20 -32.50 4.36
C PRO A 606 -11.87 -31.45 3.47
N LEU A 607 -12.71 -30.63 4.09
CA LEU A 607 -13.52 -29.64 3.40
C LEU A 607 -13.25 -28.24 3.95
N PRO A 608 -13.16 -27.22 3.08
CA PRO A 608 -12.94 -25.86 3.54
C PRO A 608 -14.12 -25.35 4.39
N PRO A 609 -13.89 -24.35 5.25
CA PRO A 609 -14.92 -23.75 6.09
C PRO A 609 -16.18 -23.33 5.32
N ALA A 610 -16.03 -22.77 4.11
CA ALA A 610 -17.13 -22.35 3.24
C ALA A 610 -18.12 -21.42 3.96
N ARG A 611 -17.62 -20.41 4.69
CA ARG A 611 -18.46 -19.49 5.48
C ARG A 611 -19.43 -18.70 4.60
N MET A 612 -19.02 -18.38 3.37
CA MET A 612 -19.85 -17.72 2.36
C MET A 612 -21.09 -18.54 2.01
N VAL A 613 -20.93 -19.86 1.85
CA VAL A 613 -22.05 -20.77 1.52
C VAL A 613 -23.11 -20.74 2.63
N ARG A 614 -22.66 -20.78 3.89
CA ARG A 614 -23.57 -20.65 5.05
C ARG A 614 -24.24 -19.29 5.12
N LEU A 615 -23.51 -18.23 4.78
CA LEU A 615 -24.06 -16.88 4.78
C LEU A 615 -25.15 -16.71 3.74
N ARG A 616 -24.97 -17.24 2.51
CA ARG A 616 -26.02 -17.29 1.49
C ARG A 616 -27.27 -18.02 1.98
N GLY A 617 -27.10 -19.19 2.61
CA GLY A 617 -28.21 -19.95 3.20
C GLY A 617 -29.03 -19.13 4.20
N ARG A 618 -28.36 -18.45 5.15
CA ARG A 618 -29.01 -17.57 6.12
C ARG A 618 -29.71 -16.36 5.48
N THR A 619 -29.09 -15.76 4.46
CA THR A 619 -29.69 -14.66 3.72
C THR A 619 -30.95 -15.12 2.98
N LEU A 620 -30.91 -16.27 2.30
CA LEU A 620 -32.06 -16.85 1.62
C LEU A 620 -33.20 -17.17 2.59
N GLU A 621 -32.89 -17.79 3.72
CA GLU A 621 -33.88 -18.12 4.75
C GLU A 621 -34.65 -16.88 5.22
N HIS A 622 -33.96 -15.74 5.38
CA HIS A 622 -34.58 -14.48 5.74
C HIS A 622 -35.38 -13.86 4.58
N LEU A 623 -34.84 -13.86 3.35
CA LEU A 623 -35.54 -13.33 2.17
C LEU A 623 -36.81 -14.11 1.82
N LEU A 624 -36.84 -15.40 2.15
CA LEU A 624 -37.94 -16.32 1.87
C LEU A 624 -38.83 -16.57 3.10
N ALA A 625 -38.62 -15.86 4.22
CA ALA A 625 -39.38 -16.07 5.45
C ALA A 625 -40.89 -15.91 5.25
N ALA A 626 -41.31 -14.94 4.41
CA ALA A 626 -42.71 -14.71 4.05
C ALA A 626 -43.13 -15.36 2.72
N HIS A 627 -42.35 -16.32 2.21
CA HIS A 627 -42.67 -17.00 0.94
C HIS A 627 -43.89 -17.94 1.12
N PRO A 628 -44.89 -17.93 0.21
CA PRO A 628 -46.08 -18.78 0.34
C PRO A 628 -45.79 -20.28 0.46
N GLN A 629 -44.69 -20.73 -0.16
CA GLN A 629 -44.24 -22.13 -0.17
C GLN A 629 -43.04 -22.38 0.77
N ARG A 630 -42.85 -21.56 1.81
CA ARG A 630 -41.70 -21.68 2.73
C ARG A 630 -41.59 -23.08 3.36
N ASP A 631 -42.71 -23.75 3.57
CA ASP A 631 -42.76 -25.09 4.18
C ASP A 631 -42.16 -26.19 3.30
N LEU A 632 -42.06 -25.97 1.98
CA LEU A 632 -41.38 -26.88 1.06
C LEU A 632 -39.84 -26.79 1.14
N MET A 633 -39.32 -25.80 1.89
CA MET A 633 -37.92 -25.43 1.86
C MET A 633 -37.19 -25.80 3.17
N THR A 634 -36.15 -26.62 3.06
CA THR A 634 -35.29 -26.97 4.21
C THR A 634 -33.86 -26.51 3.95
N PHE A 635 -33.40 -25.56 4.77
CA PHE A 635 -32.05 -25.00 4.68
C PHE A 635 -31.05 -25.89 5.42
N GLN A 636 -30.07 -26.42 4.69
CA GLN A 636 -28.99 -27.24 5.22
C GLN A 636 -27.65 -26.49 5.10
N ARG A 637 -26.57 -27.08 5.61
CA ARG A 637 -25.24 -26.43 5.67
C ARG A 637 -24.69 -25.99 4.31
N ARG A 638 -24.94 -26.76 3.24
CA ARG A 638 -24.45 -26.51 1.87
C ARG A 638 -25.53 -26.58 0.80
N HIS A 639 -26.75 -26.94 1.18
CA HIS A 639 -27.85 -27.14 0.26
C HIS A 639 -29.12 -26.49 0.77
N VAL A 640 -30.01 -26.14 -0.14
CA VAL A 640 -31.43 -25.93 0.16
C VAL A 640 -32.18 -27.08 -0.48
N GLN A 641 -32.98 -27.78 0.31
CA GLN A 641 -33.91 -28.78 -0.20
C GLN A 641 -35.23 -28.08 -0.51
N VAL A 642 -35.79 -28.30 -1.69
CA VAL A 642 -37.09 -27.80 -2.12
C VAL A 642 -37.91 -29.02 -2.55
N GLY A 643 -38.80 -29.51 -1.69
CA GLY A 643 -39.43 -30.81 -1.88
C GLY A 643 -38.40 -31.95 -1.99
N HIS A 644 -38.42 -32.68 -3.11
CA HIS A 644 -37.48 -33.75 -3.46
C HIS A 644 -36.20 -33.28 -4.16
N TYR A 645 -36.08 -31.98 -4.45
CA TYR A 645 -34.90 -31.41 -5.13
C TYR A 645 -33.88 -30.84 -4.12
N ARG A 646 -32.60 -30.88 -4.49
CA ARG A 646 -31.53 -30.23 -3.73
C ARG A 646 -30.81 -29.19 -4.57
N LEU A 647 -30.61 -27.99 -4.04
CA LEU A 647 -29.84 -26.91 -4.66
C LEU A 647 -28.56 -26.66 -3.88
N HIS A 648 -27.39 -26.72 -4.53
CA HIS A 648 -26.10 -26.44 -3.90
C HIS A 648 -25.88 -24.93 -3.72
N LEU A 649 -25.71 -24.47 -2.48
CA LEU A 649 -25.63 -23.05 -2.10
C LEU A 649 -24.40 -22.31 -2.65
N ALA A 650 -23.36 -23.01 -3.10
CA ALA A 650 -22.18 -22.38 -3.71
C ALA A 650 -22.30 -22.17 -5.22
N THR A 651 -23.11 -22.98 -5.90
CA THR A 651 -23.11 -23.10 -7.38
C THR A 651 -24.50 -22.96 -8.00
N ALA A 652 -25.56 -22.92 -7.19
CA ALA A 652 -26.96 -22.97 -7.62
C ALA A 652 -27.33 -24.19 -8.49
N ARG A 653 -26.49 -25.23 -8.51
CA ARG A 653 -26.77 -26.48 -9.24
C ARG A 653 -27.87 -27.27 -8.53
N ALA A 654 -28.85 -27.71 -9.30
CA ALA A 654 -29.93 -28.57 -8.83
C ALA A 654 -29.57 -30.04 -9.01
N SER A 655 -30.03 -30.88 -8.08
CA SER A 655 -29.97 -32.32 -8.20
C SER A 655 -31.26 -32.98 -7.72
N LEU A 656 -31.53 -34.15 -8.30
CA LEU A 656 -32.60 -35.06 -7.90
C LEU A 656 -31.99 -36.44 -7.72
N ALA A 657 -32.19 -37.06 -6.55
CA ALA A 657 -31.61 -38.36 -6.21
C ALA A 657 -30.09 -38.47 -6.48
N GLY A 658 -29.35 -37.38 -6.25
CA GLY A 658 -27.89 -37.32 -6.47
C GLY A 658 -27.47 -37.03 -7.92
N GLN A 659 -28.38 -37.08 -8.89
CA GLN A 659 -28.08 -36.75 -10.28
C GLN A 659 -28.30 -35.26 -10.55
N THR A 660 -27.43 -34.65 -11.37
CA THR A 660 -27.56 -33.24 -11.73
C THR A 660 -28.82 -33.03 -12.58
N LEU A 661 -29.64 -32.07 -12.19
CA LEU A 661 -30.88 -31.71 -12.88
C LEU A 661 -30.66 -30.44 -13.71
N ALA A 662 -30.87 -30.53 -15.03
CA ALA A 662 -30.92 -29.37 -15.90
C ALA A 662 -32.22 -28.59 -15.67
N LEU A 663 -32.12 -27.29 -15.44
CA LEU A 663 -33.25 -26.38 -15.23
C LEU A 663 -33.25 -25.28 -16.28
N PRO A 664 -34.42 -24.85 -16.80
CA PRO A 664 -34.54 -23.82 -17.84
C PRO A 664 -33.85 -22.52 -17.44
N ASP A 665 -33.20 -21.83 -18.37
CA ASP A 665 -32.43 -20.62 -18.04
C ASP A 665 -33.27 -19.56 -17.32
N LEU A 666 -32.65 -18.91 -16.33
CA LEU A 666 -33.24 -17.79 -15.63
C LEU A 666 -33.06 -16.50 -16.44
N PRO A 667 -33.98 -15.53 -16.34
CA PRO A 667 -33.80 -14.22 -16.95
C PRO A 667 -32.52 -13.54 -16.43
N ALA A 668 -31.87 -12.76 -17.30
CA ALA A 668 -30.58 -12.13 -17.01
C ALA A 668 -30.61 -11.12 -15.83
N ARG A 669 -31.79 -10.59 -15.46
CA ARG A 669 -31.96 -9.76 -14.27
C ARG A 669 -32.80 -10.50 -13.22
N PRO A 670 -32.34 -10.57 -11.95
CA PRO A 670 -33.16 -11.12 -10.89
C PRO A 670 -34.45 -10.32 -10.74
N ARG A 671 -35.59 -11.01 -10.67
CA ARG A 671 -36.91 -10.37 -10.49
C ARG A 671 -37.07 -9.78 -9.08
N ARG A 672 -36.36 -10.32 -8.09
CA ARG A 672 -36.42 -9.85 -6.69
C ARG A 672 -35.24 -8.95 -6.33
N TRP A 673 -35.52 -8.03 -5.41
CA TRP A 673 -34.51 -7.22 -4.75
C TRP A 673 -33.52 -8.11 -3.97
N LEU A 674 -32.25 -7.70 -3.94
CA LEU A 674 -31.18 -8.35 -3.19
C LEU A 674 -30.45 -7.34 -2.30
N PRO A 675 -29.99 -7.76 -1.11
CA PRO A 675 -29.27 -6.89 -0.18
C PRO A 675 -27.87 -6.51 -0.66
N TYR A 676 -27.28 -7.22 -1.64
CA TYR A 676 -25.97 -6.95 -2.23
C TYR A 676 -25.84 -7.70 -3.56
N ASP A 677 -24.81 -7.37 -4.35
CA ASP A 677 -24.51 -8.06 -5.61
C ASP A 677 -23.90 -9.44 -5.37
N ASP A 678 -24.66 -10.48 -5.69
CA ASP A 678 -24.21 -11.88 -5.69
C ASP A 678 -25.01 -12.67 -6.73
N ALA A 679 -24.35 -13.00 -7.85
CA ALA A 679 -24.96 -13.71 -8.96
C ALA A 679 -25.44 -15.11 -8.57
N VAL A 680 -24.76 -15.79 -7.65
CA VAL A 680 -25.18 -17.12 -7.17
C VAL A 680 -26.41 -16.99 -6.27
N LEU A 681 -26.45 -15.98 -5.40
CA LEU A 681 -27.63 -15.71 -4.57
C LEU A 681 -28.86 -15.38 -5.44
N ALA A 682 -28.68 -14.57 -6.49
CA ALA A 682 -29.70 -14.28 -7.48
C ALA A 682 -30.22 -15.55 -8.18
N GLN A 683 -29.30 -16.41 -8.63
CA GLN A 683 -29.66 -17.68 -9.24
C GLN A 683 -30.39 -18.59 -8.25
N LEU A 684 -29.91 -18.72 -7.01
CA LEU A 684 -30.55 -19.54 -5.99
C LEU A 684 -32.00 -19.14 -5.75
N LEU A 685 -32.30 -17.84 -5.61
CA LEU A 685 -33.69 -17.37 -5.47
C LEU A 685 -34.56 -17.79 -6.65
N GLY A 686 -34.12 -17.53 -7.89
CA GLY A 686 -34.88 -17.90 -9.08
C GLY A 686 -35.06 -19.42 -9.24
N ARG A 687 -34.04 -20.20 -8.91
CA ARG A 687 -34.13 -21.67 -8.95
C ARG A 687 -35.06 -22.23 -7.87
N ILE A 688 -35.07 -21.64 -6.67
CA ILE A 688 -35.99 -22.04 -5.59
C ILE A 688 -37.43 -21.83 -6.04
N GLU A 689 -37.76 -20.69 -6.65
CA GLU A 689 -39.10 -20.41 -7.18
C GLU A 689 -39.51 -21.42 -8.26
N GLN A 690 -38.65 -21.64 -9.27
CA GLN A 690 -38.89 -22.62 -10.33
C GLN A 690 -39.14 -24.03 -9.78
N LEU A 691 -38.38 -24.45 -8.76
CA LEU A 691 -38.53 -25.76 -8.15
C LEU A 691 -39.79 -25.85 -7.28
N ALA A 692 -40.13 -24.79 -6.56
CA ALA A 692 -41.32 -24.78 -5.72
C ALA A 692 -42.60 -24.81 -6.57
N GLU A 693 -42.63 -24.13 -7.71
CA GLU A 693 -43.70 -24.27 -8.72
C GLU A 693 -43.78 -25.72 -9.25
N ARG A 694 -42.65 -26.33 -9.63
CA ARG A 694 -42.61 -27.73 -10.11
C ARG A 694 -43.06 -28.75 -9.07
N VAL A 695 -42.91 -28.48 -7.78
CA VAL A 695 -43.42 -29.36 -6.72
C VAL A 695 -44.93 -29.27 -6.63
N LEU A 696 -45.52 -28.10 -6.88
CA LEU A 696 -46.97 -27.90 -6.85
C LEU A 696 -47.68 -28.35 -8.14
N THR A 697 -46.99 -28.36 -9.28
CA THR A 697 -47.52 -28.83 -10.56
C THR A 697 -46.95 -30.21 -10.87
N PRO A 698 -47.65 -31.32 -10.54
CA PRO A 698 -47.18 -32.65 -10.94
C PRO A 698 -47.10 -32.73 -12.48
N PRO A 699 -46.17 -33.52 -13.05
CA PRO A 699 -46.12 -33.69 -14.49
C PRO A 699 -47.48 -34.16 -15.00
N GLU A 700 -48.02 -33.51 -16.05
CA GLU A 700 -49.18 -34.03 -16.76
C GLU A 700 -48.86 -35.47 -17.16
N ALA A 701 -49.72 -36.41 -16.75
CA ALA A 701 -49.63 -37.78 -17.20
C ALA A 701 -49.65 -37.77 -18.74
N PRO A 702 -48.82 -38.56 -19.42
CA PRO A 702 -48.92 -38.68 -20.87
C PRO A 702 -50.35 -39.07 -21.22
N ILE A 703 -50.97 -38.28 -22.09
CA ILE A 703 -52.26 -38.62 -22.70
C ILE A 703 -52.02 -39.94 -23.43
N ASP A 704 -52.68 -40.99 -22.95
CA ASP A 704 -52.70 -42.29 -23.59
C ASP A 704 -53.50 -42.14 -24.90
N GLU A 705 -52.81 -41.83 -26.00
CA GLU A 705 -53.35 -41.96 -27.36
C GLU A 705 -53.39 -43.45 -27.75
N THR A 706 -54.11 -44.25 -26.96
CA THR A 706 -54.70 -45.49 -27.46
C THR A 706 -56.14 -45.58 -26.97
N VAL A 707 -57.10 -45.28 -27.87
CA VAL A 707 -58.36 -46.00 -28.11
C VAL A 707 -59.33 -45.13 -28.92
N GLY A 708 -59.74 -45.65 -30.09
CA GLY A 708 -60.90 -45.23 -30.89
C GLY A 708 -60.51 -44.42 -32.13
N SER A 709 -60.60 -44.93 -33.37
CA SER A 709 -61.41 -46.02 -33.93
C SER A 709 -60.85 -46.46 -35.28
#